data_AF-A0A3G6MTG1-F1
#
_entry.id   AF-A0A3G6MTG1-F1
#
_cell.length_a   1.000
_cell.length_b   1.000
_cell.length_c   1.000
_cell.angle_alpha   90.00
_cell.angle_beta   90.00
_cell.angle_gamma   90.00
#
_symmetry.space_group_name_H-M   'P 1'
#
loop_
_entity.id
_entity.type
_entity.pdbx_description
1 polymer ?
#
loop_
_entity_poly.entity_id
_entity_poly.type
_entity_poly.pdbx_seq_one_letter_code
_entity_poly.pdbx_strand_id
1 'polypeptide(L)'
;MNVKLKLLSTGVLFFLGNAVLQAQENDTLKSEQKIEEVVVVGYKSVTKREAVISTAKIESEQINNRPNPNLMNIAQGQLAGVNISTGTGQPGSKPQVVIRGFSTITGNSDPLYVIDGFPTNADSFRSLNPNDVETMEVLKDASAIAQYGNRGSNGVIVIKTKGGSFKERTVFNYRSQIGVSTLQKNKYNMSNSKELLTLEKRRGIGKGSTLSDDAIANYGIDTDWLNYFFNPSLLQSHDFGITTGSNNLNSYTNVGYLEQLGILSTTGLKRFTFRTNLNGRTNDNRFTYKVGVAAGLSRNNQASSLGTGGVNQNIVLGAFRGVPHLSPDEYAAGGNISAQLVNTPLFLIDKERTFKSAIDDLRLDITSEANYKITDALTATMRANAQLLTLDGNTYQTPDAFNSVYFAAADQRWLGFETISSSRQFNFNNLWQLDYTKTFGNHKVSVLGAFEYNNFMIKSSSLTQNGLNPKTWVPGTGSGWPGYDPTDPYNIPDVSAGQSRLNLYSYFANVDYDYNRKYGVVANIRRDATSRFSKENRWGTFWSVGARWNINEESFMDNVNWVDILKLRGSYGTTGNQRIENGTVFTSLNPPLYLDIYQVAPTVYNGADGYVLNLGYADLRWETTKQWNVGIDFELFKRRLRGTFDVYEKKGENIFYPWPQSLLTGQSAININSPIDLKNNGIEVQLAYDLIKTSDMTLTLRGNGAMNKERVYGLPQDPLITGEIPQQYSANGQLFQAPYVYHYLGVNQATGNLLFEDANGNATENPTTADLKPLKYGFNPRYQGGFGFDFNYKGVFVNTTFTYVAKFYRYDYDWASIYDPANIGNFNVSADLLNAWTPTNTNTNIPSLAAANTDADGLSDRFLVDASYLRLRNLQVGYTVPQSLLSGTFITGMSITLQAENLFTWSKWKGFDAESPSASDQSRYPTPRTYTLGFDIKF
;
A
#
# COMPACT_ATOMS: atom_id res chain seq x y z
N MET A 1 14.02 26.03 47.47
CA MET A 1 14.60 25.04 46.54
C MET A 1 14.32 25.54 45.13
N ASN A 2 15.34 26.10 44.47
CA ASN A 2 15.26 26.71 43.14
C ASN A 2 15.47 25.64 42.07
N VAL A 3 14.52 25.44 41.15
CA VAL A 3 14.81 24.80 39.86
C VAL A 3 14.20 25.65 38.75
N LYS A 4 15.09 26.21 37.93
CA LYS A 4 14.78 27.05 36.78
C LYS A 4 14.36 26.18 35.59
N LEU A 5 13.16 26.38 35.06
CA LEU A 5 12.80 25.95 33.70
C LEU A 5 13.49 26.87 32.68
N LYS A 6 14.26 26.30 31.76
CA LYS A 6 14.81 27.03 30.60
C LYS A 6 13.80 27.01 29.45
N LEU A 7 13.60 28.19 28.89
CA LEU A 7 12.69 28.60 27.81
C LEU A 7 12.82 27.78 26.52
N LEU A 8 11.66 27.40 25.97
CA LEU A 8 11.38 27.30 24.54
C LEU A 8 10.93 28.69 24.06
N SER A 9 11.82 29.42 23.40
CA SER A 9 11.47 30.65 22.69
C SER A 9 12.37 30.78 21.48
N THR A 10 11.80 30.66 20.28
CA THR A 10 11.96 31.56 19.12
C THR A 10 11.12 30.98 17.99
N GLY A 11 10.01 31.62 17.62
CA GLY A 11 9.22 31.20 16.45
C GLY A 11 7.73 31.54 16.44
N VAL A 12 7.23 32.57 17.15
CA VAL A 12 5.82 33.01 17.03
C VAL A 12 5.64 34.54 17.11
N LEU A 13 6.68 35.35 16.96
CA LEU A 13 6.55 36.82 17.08
C LEU A 13 7.12 37.54 15.86
N PHE A 14 6.42 37.44 14.73
CA PHE A 14 6.47 38.43 13.65
C PHE A 14 5.11 38.39 12.95
N PHE A 15 4.54 39.55 12.63
CA PHE A 15 3.16 39.81 12.15
C PHE A 15 2.13 40.19 13.22
N LEU A 16 2.29 41.40 13.77
CA LEU A 16 1.16 42.23 14.21
C LEU A 16 1.25 43.56 13.45
N GLY A 17 0.29 43.79 12.55
CA GLY A 17 0.16 45.02 11.78
C GLY A 17 -1.29 45.25 11.38
N ASN A 18 -1.99 46.04 12.20
CA ASN A 18 -3.21 46.83 11.97
C ASN A 18 -4.21 46.35 10.89
N ALA A 19 -5.33 45.76 11.32
CA ALA A 19 -6.58 45.72 10.56
C ALA A 19 -7.62 46.65 11.20
N VAL A 20 -8.03 47.66 10.43
CA VAL A 20 -9.13 48.58 10.74
C VAL A 20 -10.46 47.91 10.42
N LEU A 21 -11.42 48.13 11.31
CA LEU A 21 -12.83 47.70 11.29
C LEU A 21 -13.56 48.10 9.98
N GLN A 22 -14.30 47.15 9.40
CA GLN A 22 -15.59 47.44 8.77
C GLN A 22 -16.52 46.20 8.84
N ALA A 23 -17.76 46.48 9.22
CA ALA A 23 -18.81 45.52 9.59
C ALA A 23 -19.26 44.62 8.43
N GLN A 24 -19.63 43.38 8.75
CA GLN A 24 -20.24 42.44 7.82
C GLN A 24 -21.73 42.30 8.14
N GLU A 25 -22.58 42.57 7.16
CA GLU A 25 -24.01 42.29 7.22
C GLU A 25 -24.26 40.77 7.34
N ASN A 26 -25.17 40.42 8.24
CA ASN A 26 -25.73 39.09 8.40
C ASN A 26 -26.68 38.81 7.23
N ASP A 27 -26.31 37.91 6.32
CA ASP A 27 -27.28 37.34 5.37
C ASP A 27 -27.90 36.08 5.99
N THR A 28 -29.03 36.28 6.66
CA THR A 28 -29.93 35.24 7.14
C THR A 28 -30.90 34.84 6.02
N LEU A 29 -30.48 33.98 5.08
CA LEU A 29 -31.41 33.33 4.16
C LEU A 29 -31.10 31.85 3.99
N LYS A 30 -31.92 31.04 4.69
CA LYS A 30 -32.16 29.63 4.38
C LYS A 30 -32.73 29.52 2.96
N SER A 31 -31.88 29.26 1.98
CA SER A 31 -32.28 28.51 0.79
C SER A 31 -31.39 27.27 0.72
N GLU A 32 -31.99 26.08 0.77
CA GLU A 32 -31.31 24.86 0.34
C GLU A 32 -31.04 25.02 -1.16
N GLN A 33 -29.91 25.61 -1.51
CA GLN A 33 -29.40 25.45 -2.87
C GLN A 33 -29.12 23.96 -3.06
N LYS A 34 -29.90 23.31 -3.92
CA LYS A 34 -29.65 21.94 -4.38
C LYS A 34 -28.36 21.94 -5.21
N ILE A 35 -27.21 21.87 -4.54
CA ILE A 35 -25.92 21.70 -5.19
C ILE A 35 -25.87 20.27 -5.73
N GLU A 36 -25.73 20.13 -7.04
CA GLU A 36 -25.57 18.81 -7.67
C GLU A 36 -24.17 18.28 -7.40
N GLU A 37 -24.09 17.05 -6.90
CA GLU A 37 -22.81 16.37 -6.70
C GLU A 37 -22.10 16.18 -8.05
N VAL A 38 -20.85 16.60 -8.11
CA VAL A 38 -19.98 16.50 -9.30
C VAL A 38 -19.00 15.36 -9.11
N VAL A 39 -18.80 14.58 -10.16
CA VAL A 39 -17.88 13.44 -10.24
C VAL A 39 -16.85 13.73 -11.33
N VAL A 40 -15.60 13.33 -11.09
CA VAL A 40 -14.55 13.44 -12.11
C VAL A 40 -14.59 12.20 -13.00
N VAL A 41 -14.78 12.41 -14.31
CA VAL A 41 -14.77 11.37 -15.33
C VAL A 41 -13.65 11.69 -16.32
N GLY A 42 -12.50 11.05 -16.11
CA GLY A 42 -11.30 11.29 -16.89
C GLY A 42 -10.85 12.74 -16.83
N TYR A 43 -10.95 13.46 -17.95
CA TYR A 43 -10.51 14.86 -18.05
C TYR A 43 -11.65 15.88 -17.86
N LYS A 44 -12.86 15.43 -17.54
CA LYS A 44 -14.04 16.28 -17.36
C LYS A 44 -14.70 16.06 -16.01
N SER A 45 -15.41 17.08 -15.55
CA SER A 45 -16.30 17.00 -14.41
C SER A 45 -17.74 16.93 -14.92
N VAL A 46 -18.50 15.93 -14.48
CA VAL A 46 -19.91 15.75 -14.85
C VAL A 46 -20.74 15.60 -13.59
N THR A 47 -22.04 15.91 -13.67
CA THR A 47 -22.92 15.70 -12.51
C THR A 47 -23.18 14.21 -12.31
N LYS A 48 -23.48 13.81 -11.08
CA LYS A 48 -23.79 12.41 -10.76
C LYS A 48 -24.93 11.83 -11.59
N ARG A 49 -25.91 12.67 -11.98
CA ARG A 49 -27.01 12.27 -12.88
C ARG A 49 -26.53 12.03 -14.31
N GLU A 50 -25.53 12.78 -14.77
CA GLU A 50 -24.97 12.66 -16.12
C GLU A 50 -23.87 11.58 -16.21
N ALA A 51 -23.30 11.14 -15.09
CA ALA A 51 -22.24 10.14 -15.05
C ALA A 51 -22.71 8.73 -15.49
N VAL A 52 -22.00 8.13 -16.44
CA VAL A 52 -22.20 6.75 -16.96
C VAL A 52 -21.36 5.71 -16.19
N ILE A 53 -20.55 6.14 -15.23
CA ILE A 53 -19.55 5.32 -14.55
C ILE A 53 -19.90 5.08 -13.08
N SER A 54 -19.42 3.96 -12.52
CA SER A 54 -19.31 3.73 -11.08
C SER A 54 -18.11 4.49 -10.52
N THR A 55 -18.33 5.31 -9.50
CA THR A 55 -17.26 5.91 -8.71
C THR A 55 -17.50 5.65 -7.24
N ALA A 56 -16.48 5.13 -6.56
CA ALA A 56 -16.43 5.15 -5.10
C ALA A 56 -15.65 6.40 -4.68
N LYS A 57 -16.26 7.27 -3.89
CA LYS A 57 -15.71 8.57 -3.46
C LYS A 57 -15.53 8.59 -1.95
N ILE A 58 -14.41 9.13 -1.50
CA ILE A 58 -14.19 9.56 -0.11
C ILE A 58 -13.92 11.07 -0.08
N GLU A 59 -14.51 11.74 0.90
CA GLU A 59 -14.40 13.19 1.06
C GLU A 59 -13.40 13.58 2.15
N SER A 60 -13.09 14.87 2.20
CA SER A 60 -12.02 15.41 3.03
C SER A 60 -12.21 15.12 4.53
N GLU A 61 -13.45 15.03 5.00
CA GLU A 61 -13.83 14.74 6.39
C GLU A 61 -13.37 13.33 6.81
N GLN A 62 -13.31 12.40 5.87
CA GLN A 62 -12.86 11.01 6.11
C GLN A 62 -11.34 10.85 5.97
N ILE A 63 -10.66 11.86 5.42
CA ILE A 63 -9.24 11.84 5.10
C ILE A 63 -8.41 12.68 6.08
N ASN A 64 -8.84 13.91 6.33
CA ASN A 64 -8.11 14.89 7.11
C ASN A 64 -8.00 14.47 8.57
N ASN A 65 -6.99 15.02 9.26
CA ASN A 65 -6.80 14.84 10.69
C ASN A 65 -6.71 13.36 11.11
N ARG A 66 -6.12 12.49 10.28
CA ARG A 66 -5.87 11.08 10.64
C ARG A 66 -4.38 10.84 10.88
N PRO A 67 -4.00 10.04 11.90
CA PRO A 67 -2.62 9.84 12.29
C PRO A 67 -1.90 8.80 11.43
N ASN A 68 -2.13 8.87 10.13
CA ASN A 68 -1.52 7.99 9.15
C ASN A 68 -0.91 8.84 8.03
N PRO A 69 0.41 8.77 7.82
CA PRO A 69 1.06 9.59 6.80
C PRO A 69 0.69 9.17 5.38
N ASN A 70 0.19 7.93 5.21
CA ASN A 70 -0.10 7.35 3.92
C ASN A 70 -1.61 7.42 3.62
N LEU A 71 -1.94 8.20 2.59
CA LEU A 71 -3.30 8.44 2.14
C LEU A 71 -4.05 7.15 1.75
N MET A 72 -3.37 6.11 1.25
CA MET A 72 -4.02 4.84 0.89
C MET A 72 -4.45 4.05 2.12
N ASN A 73 -3.67 4.07 3.21
CA ASN A 73 -4.03 3.40 4.47
C ASN A 73 -5.30 4.01 5.09
N ILE A 74 -5.49 5.31 4.90
CA ILE A 74 -6.69 6.05 5.30
C ILE A 74 -7.92 5.57 4.53
N ALA A 75 -7.79 5.38 3.22
CA ALA A 75 -8.89 4.98 2.33
C ALA A 75 -9.32 3.51 2.50
N GLN A 76 -8.56 2.69 3.24
CA GLN A 76 -8.83 1.27 3.41
C GLN A 76 -10.23 1.01 3.97
N GLY A 77 -10.96 0.10 3.31
CA GLY A 77 -12.32 -0.31 3.68
C GLY A 77 -13.38 0.77 3.53
N GLN A 78 -13.07 1.91 2.89
CA GLN A 78 -14.04 2.96 2.58
C GLN A 78 -14.52 2.91 1.12
N LEU A 79 -13.82 2.16 0.27
CA LEU A 79 -14.04 2.11 -1.17
C LEU A 79 -14.42 0.68 -1.60
N ALA A 80 -15.64 0.50 -2.10
CA ALA A 80 -16.11 -0.80 -2.59
C ALA A 80 -15.26 -1.29 -3.77
N GLY A 81 -14.86 -2.56 -3.75
CA GLY A 81 -14.09 -3.17 -4.85
C GLY A 81 -12.59 -2.88 -4.85
N VAL A 82 -12.10 -2.18 -3.82
CA VAL A 82 -10.70 -1.79 -3.67
C VAL A 82 -10.10 -2.51 -2.47
N ASN A 83 -9.19 -3.44 -2.73
CA ASN A 83 -8.40 -4.09 -1.69
C ASN A 83 -7.17 -3.22 -1.41
N ILE A 84 -7.05 -2.72 -0.20
CA ILE A 84 -5.85 -2.03 0.26
C ILE A 84 -5.31 -2.86 1.42
N SER A 85 -4.07 -3.32 1.30
CA SER A 85 -3.41 -4.16 2.30
C SER A 85 -2.06 -3.59 2.68
N THR A 86 -1.87 -3.32 3.98
CA THR A 86 -0.62 -2.82 4.53
C THR A 86 0.36 -3.98 4.71
N GLY A 87 1.41 -4.04 3.89
CA GLY A 87 2.39 -5.12 3.98
C GLY A 87 3.37 -5.02 5.16
N THR A 88 3.45 -3.85 5.80
CA THR A 88 4.30 -3.57 6.96
C THR A 88 3.83 -2.30 7.65
N GLY A 89 3.83 -2.30 8.99
CA GLY A 89 3.54 -1.14 9.83
C GLY A 89 4.67 -0.12 9.95
N GLN A 90 5.80 -0.35 9.29
CA GLN A 90 6.92 0.59 9.31
C GLN A 90 6.50 1.97 8.77
N PRO A 91 6.81 3.09 9.45
CA PRO A 91 6.50 4.43 8.96
C PRO A 91 6.99 4.67 7.52
N GLY A 92 6.16 5.35 6.72
CA GLY A 92 6.45 5.61 5.31
C GLY A 92 6.37 4.40 4.39
N SER A 93 5.95 3.21 4.83
CA SER A 93 5.75 2.08 3.92
C SER A 93 4.62 2.35 2.90
N LYS A 94 4.71 1.70 1.74
CA LYS A 94 3.69 1.73 0.69
C LYS A 94 2.74 0.54 0.88
N PRO A 95 1.42 0.73 0.94
CA PRO A 95 0.47 -0.38 0.89
C PRO A 95 0.30 -0.89 -0.54
N GLN A 96 -0.14 -2.14 -0.64
CA GLN A 96 -0.56 -2.71 -1.92
C GLN A 96 -2.03 -2.36 -2.16
N VAL A 97 -2.35 -1.96 -3.40
CA VAL A 97 -3.71 -1.59 -3.81
C VAL A 97 -4.11 -2.41 -5.02
N VAL A 98 -5.26 -3.10 -4.94
CA VAL A 98 -5.80 -3.94 -6.02
C VAL A 98 -7.26 -3.59 -6.23
N ILE A 99 -7.64 -3.23 -7.47
CA ILE A 99 -9.02 -2.90 -7.85
C ILE A 99 -9.60 -4.06 -8.66
N ARG A 100 -10.72 -4.64 -8.18
CA ARG A 100 -11.45 -5.73 -8.85
C ARG A 100 -10.60 -6.98 -9.18
N GLY A 101 -9.64 -7.30 -8.30
CA GLY A 101 -8.73 -8.44 -8.45
C GLY A 101 -7.62 -8.25 -9.47
N PHE A 102 -6.70 -9.21 -9.51
CA PHE A 102 -5.54 -9.21 -10.42
C PHE A 102 -5.98 -9.52 -11.86
N SER A 103 -5.37 -8.86 -12.84
CA SER A 103 -5.60 -9.12 -14.29
C SER A 103 -4.32 -9.54 -15.03
N THR A 104 -3.23 -9.74 -14.30
CA THR A 104 -1.93 -10.20 -14.79
C THR A 104 -1.30 -11.06 -13.70
N ILE A 105 -0.33 -11.90 -14.07
CA ILE A 105 0.38 -12.82 -13.15
C ILE A 105 1.77 -12.28 -12.84
N THR A 106 2.58 -12.00 -13.86
CA THR A 106 3.95 -11.48 -13.70
C THR A 106 4.03 -9.96 -13.79
N GLY A 107 3.02 -9.33 -14.40
CA GLY A 107 2.96 -7.90 -14.56
C GLY A 107 2.64 -7.16 -13.27
N ASN A 108 2.89 -5.85 -13.25
CA ASN A 108 2.54 -5.04 -12.10
C ASN A 108 1.04 -4.71 -12.07
N SER A 109 0.41 -4.96 -10.92
CA SER A 109 -1.03 -4.77 -10.69
C SER A 109 -1.41 -3.45 -10.00
N ASP A 110 -0.45 -2.56 -9.71
CA ASP A 110 -0.76 -1.28 -9.07
C ASP A 110 -1.65 -0.43 -9.99
N PRO A 111 -2.66 0.28 -9.44
CA PRO A 111 -3.48 1.20 -10.19
C PRO A 111 -2.68 2.45 -10.61
N LEU A 112 -3.26 3.20 -11.56
CA LEU A 112 -2.77 4.54 -11.86
C LEU A 112 -3.27 5.53 -10.81
N TYR A 113 -2.39 6.35 -10.27
CA TYR A 113 -2.78 7.45 -9.41
C TYR A 113 -2.79 8.74 -10.22
N VAL A 114 -3.81 9.58 -10.07
CA VAL A 114 -3.96 10.83 -10.80
C VAL A 114 -4.20 11.96 -9.81
N ILE A 115 -3.22 12.83 -9.59
CA ILE A 115 -3.35 13.97 -8.68
C ILE A 115 -3.62 15.22 -9.52
N ASP A 116 -4.76 15.89 -9.33
CA ASP A 116 -5.15 17.10 -10.07
C ASP A 116 -5.07 16.93 -11.61
N GLY A 117 -5.40 15.72 -12.09
CA GLY A 117 -5.33 15.36 -13.52
C GLY A 117 -3.96 14.86 -14.00
N PHE A 118 -2.94 14.83 -13.13
CA PHE A 118 -1.59 14.37 -13.47
C PHE A 118 -1.32 12.92 -13.02
N PRO A 119 -0.93 12.01 -13.93
CA PRO A 119 -0.58 10.64 -13.60
C PRO A 119 0.71 10.54 -12.77
N THR A 120 0.67 9.78 -11.67
CA THR A 120 1.78 9.53 -10.76
C THR A 120 1.76 8.09 -10.25
N ASN A 121 2.68 7.73 -9.35
CA ASN A 121 2.78 6.39 -8.75
C ASN A 121 2.62 6.44 -7.22
N ALA A 122 2.35 5.28 -6.61
CA ALA A 122 2.18 5.15 -5.16
C ALA A 122 3.47 5.37 -4.37
N ASP A 123 4.65 5.17 -4.98
CA ASP A 123 5.93 5.41 -4.29
C ASP A 123 6.08 6.90 -3.92
N SER A 124 5.37 7.75 -4.67
CA SER A 124 5.32 9.18 -4.44
C SER A 124 4.45 9.58 -3.22
N PHE A 125 3.67 8.69 -2.61
CA PHE A 125 2.74 9.06 -1.53
C PHE A 125 3.39 9.32 -0.19
N ARG A 126 4.66 8.93 0.01
CA ARG A 126 5.43 9.31 1.21
C ARG A 126 5.50 10.82 1.37
N SER A 127 5.60 11.56 0.28
CA SER A 127 5.74 13.02 0.28
C SER A 127 4.40 13.77 0.15
N LEU A 128 3.26 13.09 0.00
CA LEU A 128 1.94 13.72 -0.14
C LEU A 128 1.31 13.96 1.23
N ASN A 129 0.88 15.19 1.48
CA ASN A 129 0.16 15.52 2.70
C ASN A 129 -1.34 15.17 2.59
N PRO A 130 -1.89 14.26 3.41
CA PRO A 130 -3.32 13.94 3.38
C PRO A 130 -4.21 15.16 3.64
N ASN A 131 -3.74 16.14 4.42
CA ASN A 131 -4.50 17.33 4.76
C ASN A 131 -4.67 18.33 3.59
N ASP A 132 -3.99 18.09 2.46
CA ASP A 132 -4.16 18.84 1.21
C ASP A 132 -5.24 18.22 0.31
N VAL A 133 -5.73 17.02 0.61
CA VAL A 133 -6.66 16.28 -0.24
C VAL A 133 -8.09 16.76 -0.01
N GLU A 134 -8.79 17.07 -1.09
CA GLU A 134 -10.21 17.43 -1.09
C GLU A 134 -11.06 16.18 -1.28
N THR A 135 -10.79 15.39 -2.31
CA THR A 135 -11.50 14.14 -2.59
C THR A 135 -10.55 13.08 -3.11
N MET A 136 -10.91 11.82 -2.89
CA MET A 136 -10.33 10.70 -3.61
C MET A 136 -11.45 9.84 -4.19
N GLU A 137 -11.33 9.55 -5.48
CA GLU A 137 -12.31 8.83 -6.28
C GLU A 137 -11.63 7.64 -6.96
N VAL A 138 -12.31 6.49 -6.97
CA VAL A 138 -11.81 5.30 -7.67
C VAL A 138 -12.66 5.04 -8.90
N LEU A 139 -11.99 5.06 -10.05
CA LEU A 139 -12.55 4.75 -11.35
C LEU A 139 -12.29 3.27 -11.64
N LYS A 140 -13.38 2.51 -11.62
CA LYS A 140 -13.36 1.05 -11.72
C LYS A 140 -13.89 0.53 -13.05
N ASP A 141 -14.61 1.35 -13.81
CA ASP A 141 -15.34 0.94 -15.02
C ASP A 141 -14.55 1.17 -16.31
N ALA A 142 -14.81 0.33 -17.31
CA ALA A 142 -14.12 0.38 -18.60
C ALA A 142 -14.21 1.75 -19.27
N SER A 143 -15.38 2.39 -19.24
CA SER A 143 -15.58 3.72 -19.84
C SER A 143 -14.80 4.84 -19.15
N ALA A 144 -14.57 4.72 -17.84
CA ALA A 144 -13.78 5.69 -17.08
C ALA A 144 -12.28 5.47 -17.31
N ILE A 145 -11.85 4.20 -17.24
CA ILE A 145 -10.46 3.79 -17.35
C ILE A 145 -9.91 4.06 -18.76
N ALA A 146 -10.72 3.82 -19.80
CA ALA A 146 -10.29 3.97 -21.19
C ALA A 146 -9.77 5.38 -21.52
N GLN A 147 -10.22 6.43 -20.82
CA GLN A 147 -9.73 7.79 -21.03
C GLN A 147 -8.27 7.97 -20.58
N TYR A 148 -7.85 7.29 -19.51
CA TYR A 148 -6.46 7.29 -19.02
C TYR A 148 -5.55 6.31 -19.79
N GLY A 149 -6.18 5.45 -20.61
CA GLY A 149 -5.52 4.53 -21.52
C GLY A 149 -4.84 3.37 -20.80
N ASN A 150 -3.77 2.88 -21.42
CA ASN A 150 -3.03 1.71 -20.98
C ASN A 150 -2.60 1.68 -19.50
N ARG A 151 -2.24 2.85 -18.95
CA ARG A 151 -1.80 3.02 -17.56
C ARG A 151 -2.90 2.70 -16.56
N GLY A 152 -4.16 2.89 -16.95
CA GLY A 152 -5.32 2.67 -16.09
C GLY A 152 -5.87 1.25 -16.07
N SER A 153 -5.27 0.30 -16.80
CA SER A 153 -5.80 -1.09 -16.94
C SER A 153 -6.05 -1.82 -15.61
N ASN A 154 -5.33 -1.44 -14.55
CA ASN A 154 -5.52 -1.93 -13.17
C ASN A 154 -6.50 -1.09 -12.32
N GLY A 155 -7.21 -0.15 -12.95
CA GLY A 155 -8.03 0.89 -12.31
C GLY A 155 -7.27 2.21 -12.11
N VAL A 156 -8.02 3.28 -11.83
CA VAL A 156 -7.47 4.63 -11.63
C VAL A 156 -7.98 5.22 -10.32
N ILE A 157 -7.09 5.78 -9.51
CA ILE A 157 -7.40 6.51 -8.28
C ILE A 157 -7.14 8.00 -8.55
N VAL A 158 -8.21 8.77 -8.62
CA VAL A 158 -8.17 10.21 -8.84
C VAL A 158 -8.17 10.91 -7.48
N ILE A 159 -7.17 11.76 -7.25
CA ILE A 159 -7.02 12.57 -6.06
C ILE A 159 -7.15 14.04 -6.49
N LYS A 160 -8.12 14.74 -5.92
CA LYS A 160 -8.27 16.18 -6.09
C LYS A 160 -7.74 16.87 -4.85
N THR A 161 -6.92 17.90 -5.02
CA THR A 161 -6.41 18.69 -3.91
C THR A 161 -7.18 19.98 -3.71
N LYS A 162 -7.12 20.50 -2.49
CA LYS A 162 -7.87 21.70 -2.07
C LYS A 162 -7.48 22.90 -2.93
N GLY A 163 -8.47 23.68 -3.34
CA GLY A 163 -8.30 24.97 -3.99
C GLY A 163 -9.07 26.05 -3.24
N GLY A 164 -8.78 27.32 -3.55
CA GLY A 164 -9.61 28.42 -3.08
C GLY A 164 -10.87 28.59 -3.92
N SER A 165 -11.89 29.21 -3.34
CA SER A 165 -13.08 29.66 -4.07
C SER A 165 -12.89 31.10 -4.54
N PHE A 166 -13.51 31.47 -5.67
CA PHE A 166 -13.54 32.89 -6.06
C PHE A 166 -14.40 33.70 -5.10
N LYS A 167 -14.02 34.96 -4.84
CA LYS A 167 -14.69 35.86 -3.89
C LYS A 167 -14.72 35.31 -2.44
N GLU A 168 -13.77 34.44 -2.10
CA GLU A 168 -13.60 33.93 -0.75
C GLU A 168 -12.69 34.86 0.06
N ARG A 169 -13.05 35.12 1.32
CA ARG A 169 -12.16 35.86 2.23
C ARG A 169 -10.89 35.06 2.48
N THR A 170 -9.81 35.77 2.80
CA THR A 170 -8.59 35.09 3.24
C THR A 170 -8.85 34.38 4.57
N VAL A 171 -8.62 33.06 4.61
CA VAL A 171 -8.73 32.23 5.80
C VAL A 171 -7.38 31.59 6.07
N PHE A 172 -6.92 31.70 7.31
CA PHE A 172 -5.74 30.97 7.78
C PHE A 172 -6.21 29.75 8.57
N ASN A 173 -5.59 28.60 8.35
CA ASN A 173 -5.89 27.39 9.10
C ASN A 173 -4.59 26.80 9.67
N TYR A 174 -4.57 26.57 10.98
CA TYR A 174 -3.54 25.82 11.66
C TYR A 174 -4.10 24.51 12.21
N ARG A 175 -3.53 23.39 11.76
CA ARG A 175 -3.82 22.06 12.30
C ARG A 175 -2.59 21.50 13.00
N SER A 176 -2.80 20.89 14.16
CA SER A 176 -1.74 20.27 14.95
C SER A 176 -2.22 18.92 15.48
N GLN A 177 -1.35 17.91 15.44
CA GLN A 177 -1.63 16.61 16.05
C GLN A 177 -0.41 16.14 16.84
N ILE A 178 -0.66 15.52 17.98
CA ILE A 178 0.34 14.83 18.79
C ILE A 178 -0.20 13.46 19.17
N GLY A 179 0.67 12.44 19.18
CA GLY A 179 0.25 11.07 19.38
C GLY A 179 1.32 10.12 19.86
N VAL A 180 0.87 8.97 20.35
CA VAL A 180 1.72 7.85 20.75
C VAL A 180 1.30 6.60 19.99
N SER A 181 2.27 5.85 19.49
CA SER A 181 2.08 4.56 18.83
C SER A 181 2.68 3.43 19.67
N THR A 182 2.01 2.28 19.74
CA THR A 182 2.45 1.11 20.51
C THR A 182 2.27 -0.18 19.72
N LEU A 183 3.05 -1.21 20.08
CA LEU A 183 3.01 -2.53 19.45
C LEU A 183 1.65 -3.24 19.69
N GLN A 184 1.12 -3.91 18.67
CA GLN A 184 -0.01 -4.84 18.82
C GLN A 184 0.45 -6.17 19.44
N LYS A 185 -0.34 -6.73 20.36
CA LYS A 185 -0.04 -8.03 20.97
C LYS A 185 -0.38 -9.19 20.03
N ASN A 186 0.53 -10.16 19.91
CA ASN A 186 0.25 -11.47 19.31
C ASN A 186 -0.45 -12.40 20.34
N LYS A 187 -0.88 -13.58 19.90
CA LYS A 187 -1.57 -14.61 20.70
C LYS A 187 -0.76 -15.91 20.81
N TYR A 188 0.55 -15.86 20.53
CA TYR A 188 1.41 -17.03 20.68
C TYR A 188 1.69 -17.30 22.17
N ASN A 189 1.71 -18.58 22.54
CA ASN A 189 2.06 -19.00 23.89
C ASN A 189 3.58 -19.24 23.96
N MET A 190 4.36 -18.18 24.10
CA MET A 190 5.83 -18.23 24.13
C MET A 190 6.33 -18.76 25.47
N SER A 191 7.40 -19.55 25.45
CA SER A 191 8.04 -20.03 26.69
C SER A 191 8.71 -18.89 27.44
N ASN A 192 8.57 -18.89 28.76
CA ASN A 192 9.49 -18.17 29.65
C ASN A 192 10.81 -18.95 29.80
N SER A 193 11.78 -18.37 30.50
CA SER A 193 13.09 -19.00 30.71
C SER A 193 13.04 -20.39 31.33
N LYS A 194 12.23 -20.59 32.38
CA LYS A 194 12.18 -21.87 33.10
C LYS A 194 11.57 -22.95 32.24
N GLU A 195 10.53 -22.59 31.49
CA GLU A 195 9.86 -23.47 30.53
C GLU A 195 10.80 -23.89 29.40
N LEU A 196 11.50 -22.92 28.79
CA LEU A 196 12.47 -23.21 27.73
C LEU A 196 13.63 -24.07 28.23
N LEU A 197 14.22 -23.74 29.39
CA LEU A 197 15.30 -24.52 29.99
C LEU A 197 14.84 -25.95 30.33
N THR A 198 13.57 -26.13 30.72
CA THR A 198 12.99 -27.46 30.94
C THR A 198 12.89 -28.26 29.63
N LEU A 199 12.46 -27.62 28.54
CA LEU A 199 12.41 -28.25 27.21
C LEU A 199 13.81 -28.64 26.71
N GLU A 200 14.78 -27.74 26.86
CA GLU A 200 16.20 -27.96 26.57
C GLU A 200 16.75 -29.17 27.33
N LYS A 201 16.46 -29.25 28.64
CA LYS A 201 16.84 -30.37 29.48
C LYS A 201 16.22 -31.69 29.03
N ARG A 202 14.91 -31.71 28.73
CA ARG A 202 14.21 -32.91 28.21
C ARG A 202 14.82 -33.41 26.90
N ARG A 203 15.35 -32.51 26.08
CA ARG A 203 15.99 -32.81 24.80
C ARG A 203 17.49 -33.09 24.90
N GLY A 204 18.12 -32.79 26.04
CA GLY A 204 19.56 -32.95 26.24
C GLY A 204 20.40 -31.97 25.41
N ILE A 205 19.85 -30.80 25.07
CA ILE A 205 20.51 -29.76 24.25
C ILE A 205 20.36 -28.39 24.91
N GLY A 206 21.13 -27.40 24.46
CA GLY A 206 21.04 -26.02 25.00
C GLY A 206 21.50 -25.88 26.45
N LYS A 207 21.27 -24.71 27.03
CA LYS A 207 21.72 -24.35 28.40
C LYS A 207 21.06 -25.23 29.45
N GLY A 208 19.77 -25.49 29.31
CA GLY A 208 18.97 -26.30 30.23
C GLY A 208 19.50 -27.72 30.43
N SER A 209 20.14 -28.32 29.42
CA SER A 209 20.74 -29.67 29.51
C SER A 209 21.82 -29.78 30.59
N THR A 210 22.46 -28.66 30.96
CA THR A 210 23.53 -28.60 31.95
C THR A 210 23.07 -28.23 33.35
N LEU A 211 21.79 -27.89 33.54
CA LEU A 211 21.26 -27.37 34.80
C LEU A 211 20.51 -28.46 35.61
N SER A 212 20.62 -28.41 36.93
CA SER A 212 19.76 -29.21 37.82
C SER A 212 18.32 -28.70 37.82
N ASP A 213 17.36 -29.52 38.25
CA ASP A 213 15.95 -29.09 38.31
C ASP A 213 15.77 -27.92 39.28
N ASP A 214 16.48 -27.94 40.42
CA ASP A 214 16.51 -26.82 41.37
C ASP A 214 17.11 -25.55 40.75
N ALA A 215 18.14 -25.68 39.91
CA ALA A 215 18.73 -24.53 39.22
C ALA A 215 17.76 -23.92 38.18
N ILE A 216 17.01 -24.76 37.47
CA ILE A 216 15.96 -24.29 36.55
C ILE A 216 14.82 -23.62 37.33
N ALA A 217 14.36 -24.24 38.42
CA ALA A 217 13.28 -23.72 39.27
C ALA A 217 13.62 -22.34 39.86
N ASN A 218 14.90 -22.12 40.20
CA ASN A 218 15.42 -20.86 40.76
C ASN A 218 16.01 -19.91 39.71
N TYR A 219 15.89 -20.18 38.41
CA TYR A 219 16.45 -19.31 37.37
C TYR A 219 15.74 -17.96 37.33
N GLY A 220 16.52 -16.87 37.39
CA GLY A 220 16.00 -15.50 37.61
C GLY A 220 15.94 -14.58 36.38
N ILE A 221 16.60 -14.93 35.27
CA ILE A 221 16.61 -14.11 34.05
C ILE A 221 15.44 -14.55 33.16
N ASP A 222 14.57 -13.62 32.76
CA ASP A 222 13.42 -13.85 31.88
C ASP A 222 13.15 -12.59 31.04
N THR A 223 13.95 -12.42 29.99
CA THR A 223 13.95 -11.22 29.16
C THR A 223 12.83 -11.25 28.13
N ASP A 224 11.97 -10.23 28.16
CA ASP A 224 11.02 -9.94 27.10
C ASP A 224 11.70 -9.11 25.99
N TRP A 225 12.21 -9.81 24.98
CA TRP A 225 12.89 -9.19 23.84
C TRP A 225 11.96 -8.35 22.96
N LEU A 226 10.66 -8.63 22.92
CA LEU A 226 9.71 -7.77 22.21
C LEU A 226 9.61 -6.41 22.90
N ASN A 227 9.50 -6.40 24.23
CA ASN A 227 9.47 -5.15 25.00
C ASN A 227 10.81 -4.39 24.94
N TYR A 228 11.94 -5.09 24.77
CA TYR A 228 13.25 -4.45 24.60
C TYR A 228 13.34 -3.66 23.27
N PHE A 229 13.05 -4.32 22.15
CA PHE A 229 13.22 -3.72 20.81
C PHE A 229 12.07 -2.79 20.42
N PHE A 230 10.84 -3.05 20.90
CA PHE A 230 9.66 -2.25 20.55
C PHE A 230 9.25 -1.30 21.66
N ASN A 231 9.46 0.00 21.43
CA ASN A 231 9.15 1.06 22.39
C ASN A 231 7.96 1.92 21.91
N PRO A 232 7.16 2.51 22.83
CA PRO A 232 6.19 3.51 22.46
C PRO A 232 6.84 4.66 21.68
N SER A 233 6.25 5.07 20.56
CA SER A 233 6.84 6.06 19.66
C SER A 233 5.97 7.32 19.52
N LEU A 234 6.61 8.48 19.38
CA LEU A 234 5.94 9.76 19.22
C LEU A 234 5.55 10.00 17.76
N LEU A 235 4.35 10.55 17.56
CA LEU A 235 3.89 11.15 16.32
C LEU A 235 3.55 12.62 16.58
N GLN A 236 4.00 13.52 15.71
CA GLN A 236 3.55 14.90 15.68
C GLN A 236 3.41 15.42 14.25
N SER A 237 2.41 16.27 14.01
CA SER A 237 2.23 16.94 12.73
C SER A 237 1.72 18.36 12.91
N HIS A 238 2.17 19.26 12.03
CA HIS A 238 1.73 20.65 11.97
C HIS A 238 1.43 21.02 10.52
N ASP A 239 0.31 21.68 10.29
CA ASP A 239 -0.13 22.15 8.99
C ASP A 239 -0.59 23.59 9.09
N PHE A 240 -0.09 24.44 8.20
CA PHE A 240 -0.48 25.83 8.10
C PHE A 240 -0.94 26.13 6.67
N GLY A 241 -2.25 26.33 6.52
CA GLY A 241 -2.92 26.59 5.26
C GLY A 241 -3.41 28.04 5.15
N ILE A 242 -3.38 28.58 3.94
CA ILE A 242 -3.95 29.88 3.56
C ILE A 242 -4.83 29.66 2.35
N THR A 243 -6.09 30.06 2.43
CA THR A 243 -7.01 30.12 1.28
C THR A 243 -7.39 31.57 1.03
N THR A 244 -7.42 32.01 -0.23
CA THR A 244 -7.85 33.38 -0.58
C THR A 244 -8.51 33.43 -1.96
N GLY A 245 -9.46 34.35 -2.15
CA GLY A 245 -10.27 34.46 -3.36
C GLY A 245 -10.68 35.88 -3.74
N SER A 246 -10.16 36.38 -4.85
CA SER A 246 -10.68 37.57 -5.55
C SER A 246 -11.71 37.19 -6.63
N ASN A 247 -12.17 38.16 -7.43
CA ASN A 247 -13.10 37.91 -8.53
C ASN A 247 -12.54 36.95 -9.60
N ASN A 248 -11.24 37.08 -9.88
CA ASN A 248 -10.57 36.48 -11.04
C ASN A 248 -9.39 35.59 -10.69
N LEU A 249 -8.99 35.56 -9.43
CA LEU A 249 -7.88 34.77 -8.92
C LEU A 249 -8.29 34.17 -7.59
N ASN A 250 -8.06 32.88 -7.40
CA ASN A 250 -8.10 32.25 -6.10
C ASN A 250 -6.83 31.41 -5.89
N SER A 251 -6.47 31.20 -4.64
CA SER A 251 -5.36 30.31 -4.30
C SER A 251 -5.57 29.57 -2.99
N TYR A 252 -4.89 28.43 -2.91
CA TYR A 252 -4.69 27.64 -1.71
C TYR A 252 -3.19 27.41 -1.55
N THR A 253 -2.64 27.66 -0.37
CA THR A 253 -1.24 27.39 -0.05
C THR A 253 -1.16 26.67 1.29
N ASN A 254 -0.38 25.60 1.40
CA ASN A 254 -0.17 24.86 2.64
C ASN A 254 1.31 24.56 2.86
N VAL A 255 1.75 24.67 4.11
CA VAL A 255 3.04 24.18 4.60
C VAL A 255 2.76 23.15 5.68
N GLY A 256 3.35 21.97 5.55
CA GLY A 256 3.18 20.86 6.47
C GLY A 256 4.51 20.35 7.00
N TYR A 257 4.52 19.93 8.27
CA TYR A 257 5.58 19.16 8.90
C TYR A 257 4.98 17.92 9.56
N LEU A 258 5.65 16.79 9.41
CA LEU A 258 5.31 15.53 10.06
C LEU A 258 6.59 14.89 10.60
N GLU A 259 6.52 14.43 11.84
CA GLU A 259 7.48 13.50 12.42
C GLU A 259 6.74 12.33 13.04
N GLN A 260 7.00 11.14 12.50
CA GLN A 260 6.48 9.88 13.01
C GLN A 260 7.65 8.95 13.30
N LEU A 261 7.98 8.78 14.58
CA LEU A 261 8.93 7.76 15.01
C LEU A 261 8.29 6.39 14.89
N GLY A 262 9.05 5.37 14.49
CA GLY A 262 8.58 4.00 14.51
C GLY A 262 8.69 3.40 15.91
N ILE A 263 7.95 2.31 16.14
CA ILE A 263 8.03 1.54 17.39
C ILE A 263 9.35 0.77 17.51
N LEU A 264 10.06 0.53 16.41
CA LEU A 264 11.49 0.17 16.42
C LEU A 264 12.35 1.44 16.36
N SER A 265 13.38 1.50 17.21
CA SER A 265 14.27 2.67 17.37
C SER A 265 14.97 3.10 16.08
N THR A 266 15.20 2.15 15.17
CA THR A 266 15.87 2.33 13.89
C THR A 266 14.95 2.82 12.77
N THR A 267 13.65 3.03 13.04
CA THR A 267 12.64 3.35 12.03
C THR A 267 11.94 4.68 12.28
N GLY A 268 11.52 5.37 11.22
CA GLY A 268 10.76 6.62 11.35
C GLY A 268 10.71 7.43 10.06
N LEU A 269 9.72 8.32 9.97
CA LEU A 269 9.51 9.22 8.85
C LEU A 269 9.48 10.67 9.33
N LYS A 270 10.32 11.52 8.75
CA LYS A 270 10.21 12.99 8.87
C LYS A 270 9.90 13.56 7.51
N ARG A 271 8.99 14.53 7.44
CA ARG A 271 8.55 15.11 6.18
C ARG A 271 8.20 16.58 6.33
N PHE A 272 8.68 17.38 5.38
CA PHE A 272 8.19 18.72 5.10
C PHE A 272 7.45 18.71 3.76
N THR A 273 6.32 19.38 3.69
CA THR A 273 5.55 19.55 2.45
C THR A 273 5.20 21.00 2.23
N PHE A 274 5.25 21.44 0.99
CA PHE A 274 4.72 22.70 0.52
C PHE A 274 3.79 22.43 -0.64
N ARG A 275 2.60 23.02 -0.64
CA ARG A 275 1.69 22.99 -1.79
C ARG A 275 1.14 24.37 -2.03
N THR A 276 1.02 24.75 -3.29
CA THR A 276 0.21 25.89 -3.71
C THR A 276 -0.57 25.56 -4.96
N ASN A 277 -1.86 25.90 -4.97
CA ASN A 277 -2.75 25.78 -6.10
C ASN A 277 -3.29 27.18 -6.42
N LEU A 278 -3.05 27.64 -7.64
CA LEU A 278 -3.45 28.95 -8.14
C LEU A 278 -4.41 28.78 -9.31
N ASN A 279 -5.61 29.35 -9.22
CA ASN A 279 -6.57 29.33 -10.32
C ASN A 279 -6.93 30.76 -10.73
N GLY A 280 -6.85 31.04 -12.03
CA GLY A 280 -7.20 32.34 -12.58
C GLY A 280 -8.18 32.24 -13.74
N ARG A 281 -8.91 33.33 -13.96
CA ARG A 281 -9.85 33.49 -15.07
C ARG A 281 -9.91 34.94 -15.54
N THR A 282 -10.13 35.15 -16.83
CA THR A 282 -10.44 36.47 -17.39
C THR A 282 -11.87 36.90 -17.00
N ASN A 283 -12.16 38.20 -17.04
CA ASN A 283 -13.48 38.76 -16.71
C ASN A 283 -14.62 38.12 -17.54
N ASP A 284 -14.34 37.76 -18.80
CA ASP A 284 -15.28 37.12 -19.72
C ASP A 284 -15.32 35.59 -19.59
N ASN A 285 -14.51 34.99 -18.71
CA ASN A 285 -14.31 33.55 -18.54
C ASN A 285 -13.91 32.80 -19.83
N ARG A 286 -13.37 33.51 -20.83
CA ARG A 286 -12.89 32.88 -22.08
C ARG A 286 -11.54 32.21 -21.89
N PHE A 287 -10.68 32.76 -21.05
CA PHE A 287 -9.43 32.13 -20.68
C PHE A 287 -9.42 31.81 -19.19
N THR A 288 -9.09 30.57 -18.86
CA THR A 288 -8.89 30.11 -17.48
C THR A 288 -7.59 29.35 -17.39
N TYR A 289 -6.87 29.49 -16.28
CA TYR A 289 -5.67 28.72 -16.04
C TYR A 289 -5.65 28.19 -14.60
N LYS A 290 -4.96 27.05 -14.43
CA LYS A 290 -4.65 26.47 -13.13
C LYS A 290 -3.17 26.14 -13.11
N VAL A 291 -2.51 26.47 -12.01
CA VAL A 291 -1.11 26.12 -11.75
C VAL A 291 -1.03 25.53 -10.35
N GLY A 292 -0.56 24.29 -10.26
CA GLY A 292 -0.26 23.63 -8.99
C GLY A 292 1.24 23.43 -8.85
N VAL A 293 1.77 23.71 -7.66
CA VAL A 293 3.15 23.36 -7.28
C VAL A 293 3.08 22.58 -5.99
N ALA A 294 3.68 21.40 -5.95
CA ALA A 294 3.85 20.62 -4.74
C ALA A 294 5.31 20.24 -4.57
N ALA A 295 5.89 20.55 -3.42
CA ALA A 295 7.25 20.18 -3.05
C ALA A 295 7.24 19.36 -1.76
N GLY A 296 8.08 18.34 -1.70
CA GLY A 296 8.22 17.46 -0.54
C GLY A 296 9.69 17.17 -0.26
N LEU A 297 10.07 17.26 1.00
CA LEU A 297 11.36 16.81 1.51
C LEU A 297 11.08 15.79 2.60
N SER A 298 11.62 14.58 2.49
CA SER A 298 11.43 13.58 3.55
C SER A 298 12.68 12.76 3.81
N ARG A 299 12.82 12.31 5.05
CA ARG A 299 13.81 11.31 5.47
C ARG A 299 13.08 10.14 6.07
N ASN A 300 13.34 8.96 5.52
CA ASN A 300 12.74 7.71 5.97
C ASN A 300 13.83 6.75 6.44
N ASN A 301 13.86 6.47 7.74
CA ASN A 301 14.73 5.47 8.35
C ASN A 301 14.02 4.12 8.34
N GLN A 302 14.70 3.07 7.89
CA GLN A 302 14.11 1.76 7.64
C GLN A 302 14.86 0.65 8.36
N ALA A 303 14.12 -0.35 8.83
CA ALA A 303 14.72 -1.59 9.29
C ALA A 303 15.05 -2.47 8.09
N SER A 304 16.20 -3.16 8.13
CA SER A 304 16.60 -4.10 7.09
C SER A 304 16.12 -5.53 7.38
N SER A 305 16.07 -6.35 6.34
CA SER A 305 15.77 -7.79 6.42
C SER A 305 14.39 -8.13 7.01
N LEU A 306 13.43 -7.20 7.01
CA LEU A 306 12.07 -7.49 7.47
C LEU A 306 11.42 -8.58 6.61
N GLY A 307 10.86 -9.59 7.26
CA GLY A 307 10.29 -10.77 6.61
C GLY A 307 11.27 -11.71 5.92
N THR A 308 12.57 -11.51 6.10
CA THR A 308 13.64 -12.39 5.58
C THR A 308 14.77 -12.53 6.59
N GLY A 309 15.85 -13.23 6.23
CA GLY A 309 17.08 -13.30 7.00
C GLY A 309 16.98 -14.12 8.30
N GLY A 310 18.11 -14.23 9.01
CA GLY A 310 18.21 -14.91 10.30
C GLY A 310 17.88 -14.00 11.49
N VAL A 311 17.79 -14.59 12.69
CA VAL A 311 17.53 -13.84 13.96
C VAL A 311 18.58 -12.78 14.27
N ASN A 312 19.78 -12.88 13.69
CA ASN A 312 20.89 -11.95 13.84
C ASN A 312 20.83 -10.78 12.84
N GLN A 313 19.88 -10.82 11.90
CA GLN A 313 19.70 -9.78 10.90
C GLN A 313 18.34 -9.11 11.04
N ASN A 314 17.27 -9.87 11.31
CA ASN A 314 15.93 -9.32 11.38
C ASN A 314 15.55 -9.04 12.84
N ILE A 315 15.42 -7.76 13.19
CA ILE A 315 15.09 -7.30 14.55
C ILE A 315 13.73 -7.85 15.00
N VAL A 316 12.74 -7.91 14.11
CA VAL A 316 11.41 -8.45 14.45
C VAL A 316 11.50 -9.94 14.77
N LEU A 317 12.18 -10.70 13.90
CA LEU A 317 12.39 -12.14 14.07
C LEU A 317 13.15 -12.45 15.35
N GLY A 318 14.26 -11.77 15.61
CA GLY A 318 15.07 -12.02 16.81
C GLY A 318 14.44 -11.47 18.09
N ALA A 319 13.66 -10.40 18.04
CA ALA A 319 12.84 -9.99 19.18
C ALA A 319 11.77 -11.03 19.51
N PHE A 320 11.18 -11.65 18.50
CA PHE A 320 10.15 -12.68 18.67
C PHE A 320 10.71 -14.04 19.11
N ARG A 321 11.84 -14.48 18.52
CA ARG A 321 12.45 -15.80 18.76
C ARG A 321 13.61 -15.79 19.75
N GLY A 322 13.90 -14.64 20.34
CA GLY A 322 14.99 -14.46 21.29
C GLY A 322 14.80 -15.33 22.52
N VAL A 323 15.84 -16.09 22.91
CA VAL A 323 15.79 -16.92 24.12
C VAL A 323 15.63 -16.01 25.36
N PRO A 324 14.62 -16.24 26.23
CA PRO A 324 14.34 -15.38 27.37
C PRO A 324 15.38 -15.53 28.49
N HIS A 325 16.17 -16.62 28.50
CA HIS A 325 17.15 -16.89 29.55
C HIS A 325 18.47 -16.10 29.42
N LEU A 326 18.56 -15.20 28.45
CA LEU A 326 19.69 -14.27 28.24
C LEU A 326 19.33 -12.87 28.72
N SER A 327 20.24 -12.21 29.42
CA SER A 327 20.10 -10.80 29.81
C SER A 327 20.64 -9.87 28.72
N PRO A 328 19.98 -8.73 28.41
CA PRO A 328 20.55 -7.68 27.56
C PRO A 328 21.89 -7.14 28.08
N ASP A 329 22.15 -7.24 29.39
CA ASP A 329 23.41 -6.80 30.00
C ASP A 329 24.61 -7.70 29.64
N GLU A 330 24.36 -8.89 29.08
CA GLU A 330 25.41 -9.77 28.55
C GLU A 330 26.02 -9.23 27.24
N TYR A 331 25.41 -8.21 26.62
CA TYR A 331 25.98 -7.53 25.47
C TYR A 331 27.24 -6.74 25.86
N ALA A 332 28.37 -7.07 25.20
CA ALA A 332 29.62 -6.34 25.32
C ALA A 332 29.98 -5.66 23.98
N ALA A 333 30.05 -4.33 23.95
CA ALA A 333 30.39 -3.59 22.74
C ALA A 333 31.82 -3.90 22.23
N GLY A 334 32.03 -3.82 20.91
CA GLY A 334 33.37 -3.89 20.29
C GLY A 334 33.79 -5.25 19.72
N GLY A 335 32.84 -6.06 19.22
CA GLY A 335 33.12 -7.22 18.38
C GLY A 335 33.50 -8.54 19.07
N ASN A 336 33.80 -8.56 20.36
CA ASN A 336 34.17 -9.79 21.08
C ASN A 336 32.92 -10.58 21.52
N ILE A 337 32.29 -11.28 20.58
CA ILE A 337 31.20 -12.21 20.89
C ILE A 337 31.66 -13.66 20.74
N SER A 338 31.35 -14.51 21.72
CA SER A 338 31.53 -15.96 21.60
C SER A 338 30.75 -16.46 20.38
N ALA A 339 31.32 -17.38 19.59
CA ALA A 339 30.64 -18.04 18.47
C ALA A 339 29.30 -18.69 18.87
N GLN A 340 29.11 -18.95 20.16
CA GLN A 340 27.90 -19.50 20.74
C GLN A 340 26.72 -18.51 20.81
N LEU A 341 26.93 -17.21 20.53
CA LEU A 341 25.91 -16.17 20.67
C LEU A 341 25.42 -15.58 19.34
N VAL A 342 25.87 -16.14 18.21
CA VAL A 342 25.57 -15.65 16.84
C VAL A 342 24.07 -15.68 16.53
N ASN A 343 23.32 -16.60 17.13
CA ASN A 343 21.88 -16.76 16.97
C ASN A 343 21.07 -16.13 18.11
N THR A 344 21.61 -15.09 18.76
CA THR A 344 20.96 -14.45 19.91
C THR A 344 20.54 -13.01 19.61
N PRO A 345 19.54 -12.47 20.35
CA PRO A 345 19.14 -11.08 20.21
C PRO A 345 20.24 -10.07 20.56
N LEU A 346 21.30 -10.47 21.27
CA LEU A 346 22.45 -9.60 21.58
C LEU A 346 23.10 -9.05 20.30
N PHE A 347 23.07 -9.83 19.23
CA PHE A 347 23.56 -9.41 17.92
C PHE A 347 22.71 -8.29 17.32
N LEU A 348 21.41 -8.31 17.59
CA LEU A 348 20.49 -7.27 17.14
C LEU A 348 20.65 -5.98 17.96
N ILE A 349 21.02 -6.08 19.24
CA ILE A 349 21.41 -4.91 20.05
C ILE A 349 22.59 -4.20 19.39
N ASP A 350 23.63 -4.94 18.97
CA ASP A 350 24.74 -4.37 18.20
C ASP A 350 24.23 -3.71 16.92
N LYS A 351 23.45 -4.46 16.13
CA LYS A 351 22.92 -4.00 14.84
C LYS A 351 22.13 -2.70 14.96
N GLU A 352 21.32 -2.50 16.00
CA GLU A 352 20.61 -1.23 16.19
C GLU A 352 21.54 -0.01 16.29
N ARG A 353 22.78 -0.21 16.73
CA ARG A 353 23.81 0.82 16.91
C ARG A 353 24.73 0.94 15.71
N THR A 354 25.10 -0.19 15.11
CA THR A 354 26.16 -0.31 14.10
C THR A 354 25.65 -0.38 12.66
N PHE A 355 24.35 -0.61 12.46
CA PHE A 355 23.72 -0.61 11.14
C PHE A 355 22.65 0.49 11.03
N LYS A 356 22.70 1.28 9.95
CA LYS A 356 21.64 2.24 9.62
C LYS A 356 21.31 2.18 8.13
N SER A 357 20.03 2.37 7.82
CA SER A 357 19.52 2.53 6.46
C SER A 357 18.53 3.69 6.44
N ALA A 358 18.79 4.68 5.59
CA ALA A 358 17.94 5.85 5.42
C ALA A 358 17.81 6.20 3.94
N ILE A 359 16.64 6.73 3.57
CA ILE A 359 16.37 7.28 2.25
C ILE A 359 15.89 8.70 2.43
N ASP A 360 16.62 9.65 1.85
CA ASP A 360 16.21 11.04 1.70
C ASP A 360 15.51 11.20 0.34
N ASP A 361 14.36 11.89 0.33
CA ASP A 361 13.51 12.12 -0.84
C ASP A 361 13.31 13.63 -1.02
N LEU A 362 13.63 14.13 -2.22
CA LEU A 362 13.18 15.42 -2.73
C LEU A 362 12.20 15.21 -3.89
N ARG A 363 10.99 15.73 -3.74
CA ARG A 363 9.98 15.76 -4.78
C ARG A 363 9.59 17.19 -5.14
N LEU A 364 9.44 17.44 -6.44
CA LEU A 364 8.83 18.63 -7.00
C LEU A 364 7.86 18.23 -8.11
N ASP A 365 6.59 18.56 -7.94
CA ASP A 365 5.55 18.45 -8.95
C ASP A 365 5.11 19.85 -9.39
N ILE A 366 4.99 20.03 -10.69
CA ILE A 366 4.40 21.22 -11.32
C ILE A 366 3.28 20.73 -12.22
N THR A 367 2.06 21.19 -11.95
CA THR A 367 0.89 20.93 -12.79
C THR A 367 0.38 22.23 -13.40
N SER A 368 -0.02 22.17 -14.66
CA SER A 368 -0.61 23.33 -15.33
C SER A 368 -1.74 22.91 -16.28
N GLU A 369 -2.78 23.73 -16.30
CA GLU A 369 -3.92 23.62 -17.21
C GLU A 369 -4.24 25.01 -17.72
N ALA A 370 -4.37 25.15 -19.04
CA ALA A 370 -4.83 26.37 -19.68
C ALA A 370 -6.00 26.03 -20.61
N ASN A 371 -7.13 26.70 -20.42
CA ASN A 371 -8.33 26.54 -21.25
C ASN A 371 -8.65 27.85 -21.96
N TYR A 372 -8.93 27.78 -23.25
CA TYR A 372 -9.36 28.90 -24.07
C TYR A 372 -10.64 28.55 -24.84
N LYS A 373 -11.73 29.28 -24.54
CA LYS A 373 -12.99 29.18 -25.28
C LYS A 373 -12.86 29.90 -26.61
N ILE A 374 -12.70 29.14 -27.69
CA ILE A 374 -12.65 29.65 -29.07
C ILE A 374 -14.04 30.16 -29.47
N THR A 375 -15.07 29.39 -29.13
CA THR A 375 -16.49 29.76 -29.23
C THR A 375 -17.21 29.29 -27.96
N ASP A 376 -18.50 29.58 -27.82
CA ASP A 376 -19.30 29.07 -26.68
C ASP A 376 -19.42 27.54 -26.68
N ALA A 377 -19.22 26.90 -27.84
CA ALA A 377 -19.28 25.46 -28.00
C ALA A 377 -17.90 24.79 -28.07
N LEU A 378 -16.85 25.50 -28.49
CA LEU A 378 -15.51 24.94 -28.73
C LEU A 378 -14.48 25.48 -27.74
N THR A 379 -13.89 24.59 -26.94
CA THR A 379 -12.81 24.93 -25.99
C THR A 379 -11.54 24.18 -26.37
N ALA A 380 -10.41 24.88 -26.38
CA ALA A 380 -9.09 24.29 -26.46
C ALA A 380 -8.47 24.22 -25.07
N THR A 381 -7.88 23.08 -24.73
CA THR A 381 -7.24 22.83 -23.44
C THR A 381 -5.82 22.31 -23.67
N MET A 382 -4.86 22.92 -22.98
CA MET A 382 -3.49 22.41 -22.86
C MET A 382 -3.23 22.06 -21.40
N ARG A 383 -2.70 20.86 -21.16
CA ARG A 383 -2.12 20.49 -19.86
C ARG A 383 -0.66 20.18 -20.02
N ALA A 384 0.18 20.72 -19.15
CA ALA A 384 1.60 20.41 -19.13
C ALA A 384 2.01 20.17 -17.68
N ASN A 385 2.62 19.03 -17.41
CA ASN A 385 2.96 18.61 -16.07
C ASN A 385 4.37 18.04 -16.06
N ALA A 386 5.11 18.35 -14.99
CA ALA A 386 6.44 17.84 -14.76
C ALA A 386 6.58 17.37 -13.31
N GLN A 387 7.28 16.26 -13.12
CA GLN A 387 7.68 15.76 -11.81
C GLN A 387 9.18 15.49 -11.81
N LEU A 388 9.85 15.96 -10.77
CA LEU A 388 11.20 15.57 -10.41
C LEU A 388 11.15 14.86 -9.06
N LEU A 389 11.70 13.66 -8.99
CA LEU A 389 11.87 12.90 -7.76
C LEU A 389 13.33 12.48 -7.66
N THR A 390 13.99 12.85 -6.57
CA THR A 390 15.34 12.39 -6.23
C THR A 390 15.26 11.56 -4.97
N LEU A 391 15.82 10.36 -5.01
CA LEU A 391 15.95 9.46 -3.88
C LEU A 391 17.43 9.24 -3.62
N ASP A 392 17.92 9.67 -2.47
CA ASP A 392 19.30 9.46 -2.05
C ASP A 392 19.30 8.51 -0.86
N GLY A 393 19.82 7.30 -1.08
CA GLY A 393 19.89 6.24 -0.08
C GLY A 393 21.28 6.15 0.53
N ASN A 394 21.34 6.06 1.86
CA ASN A 394 22.56 5.70 2.57
C ASN A 394 22.27 4.50 3.48
N THR A 395 23.00 3.40 3.26
CA THR A 395 22.99 2.22 4.13
C THR A 395 24.41 1.87 4.50
N TYR A 396 24.70 1.72 5.80
CA TYR A 396 26.03 1.35 6.25
C TYR A 396 26.00 0.39 7.43
N GLN A 397 27.09 -0.36 7.56
CA GLN A 397 27.45 -1.16 8.73
C GLN A 397 28.85 -0.75 9.19
N THR A 398 29.02 -0.41 10.46
CA THR A 398 30.31 0.07 10.98
C THR A 398 31.38 -1.04 10.98
N PRO A 399 32.68 -0.67 10.97
CA PRO A 399 33.78 -1.64 11.03
C PRO A 399 33.80 -2.52 12.27
N ASP A 400 33.35 -1.99 13.39
CA ASP A 400 33.32 -2.65 14.70
C ASP A 400 32.02 -3.41 14.95
N ALA A 401 31.10 -3.42 13.99
CA ALA A 401 29.86 -4.20 14.07
C ALA A 401 30.16 -5.68 14.23
N PHE A 402 29.35 -6.38 15.01
CA PHE A 402 29.52 -7.82 15.22
C PHE A 402 29.47 -8.60 13.92
N ASN A 403 28.56 -8.26 12.98
CA ASN A 403 28.53 -8.87 11.64
C ASN A 403 29.85 -8.68 10.91
N SER A 404 30.42 -7.48 11.00
CA SER A 404 31.65 -7.15 10.30
C SER A 404 32.83 -7.96 10.85
N VAL A 405 32.93 -8.09 12.18
CA VAL A 405 34.02 -8.81 12.85
C VAL A 405 33.85 -10.33 12.74
N TYR A 406 32.64 -10.84 12.94
CA TYR A 406 32.37 -12.27 12.96
C TYR A 406 32.49 -12.94 11.59
N PHE A 407 32.03 -12.26 10.53
CA PHE A 407 32.12 -12.75 9.15
C PHE A 407 33.37 -12.25 8.41
N ALA A 408 34.34 -11.67 9.13
CA ALA A 408 35.61 -11.26 8.54
C ALA A 408 36.33 -12.47 7.94
N ALA A 409 36.80 -12.34 6.70
CA ALA A 409 37.67 -13.34 6.11
C ALA A 409 39.06 -13.29 6.75
N ALA A 410 39.82 -14.38 6.62
CA ALA A 410 41.23 -14.39 7.00
C ALA A 410 41.96 -13.25 6.26
N ASP A 411 42.79 -12.50 6.99
CA ASP A 411 43.57 -11.35 6.50
C ASP A 411 42.76 -10.12 6.06
N GLN A 412 41.42 -10.12 6.19
CA GLN A 412 40.61 -8.94 5.93
C GLN A 412 40.89 -7.87 6.99
N ARG A 413 41.44 -6.72 6.56
CA ARG A 413 41.93 -5.68 7.48
C ARG A 413 40.88 -4.62 7.76
N TRP A 414 40.10 -4.25 6.75
CA TRP A 414 39.08 -3.22 6.84
C TRP A 414 37.70 -3.88 6.78
N LEU A 415 36.87 -3.55 7.77
CA LEU A 415 35.60 -4.21 8.00
C LEU A 415 34.44 -3.23 7.78
N GLY A 416 33.23 -3.76 7.66
CA GLY A 416 32.02 -2.96 7.42
C GLY A 416 31.88 -2.52 5.97
N PHE A 417 30.80 -1.80 5.70
CA PHE A 417 30.51 -1.29 4.36
C PHE A 417 29.63 -0.04 4.42
N GLU A 418 29.68 0.75 3.34
CA GLU A 418 28.76 1.88 3.13
C GLU A 418 28.27 1.86 1.68
N THR A 419 26.95 1.84 1.50
CA THR A 419 26.29 1.97 0.20
C THR A 419 25.63 3.34 0.10
N ILE A 420 26.10 4.14 -0.85
CA ILE A 420 25.48 5.41 -1.23
C ILE A 420 24.84 5.20 -2.60
N SER A 421 23.54 5.44 -2.67
CA SER A 421 22.76 5.32 -3.89
C SER A 421 22.02 6.61 -4.19
N SER A 422 21.87 6.94 -5.46
CA SER A 422 21.05 8.05 -5.93
C SER A 422 20.18 7.58 -7.08
N SER A 423 18.91 7.95 -7.05
CA SER A 423 17.95 7.72 -8.12
C SER A 423 17.22 9.01 -8.44
N ARG A 424 17.43 9.54 -9.64
CA ARG A 424 16.72 10.71 -10.16
C ARG A 424 15.70 10.27 -11.20
N GLN A 425 14.44 10.55 -10.94
CA GLN A 425 13.31 10.30 -11.82
C GLN A 425 12.76 11.63 -12.34
N PHE A 426 12.54 11.70 -13.66
CA PHE A 426 11.91 12.84 -14.30
C PHE A 426 10.76 12.37 -15.17
N ASN A 427 9.58 12.92 -14.92
CA ASN A 427 8.36 12.57 -15.61
C ASN A 427 7.80 13.85 -16.24
N PHE A 428 7.48 13.78 -17.52
CA PHE A 428 6.84 14.88 -18.24
C PHE A 428 5.61 14.36 -18.97
N ASN A 429 4.50 15.06 -18.81
CA ASN A 429 3.25 14.77 -19.48
C ASN A 429 2.72 16.04 -20.15
N ASN A 430 2.29 15.91 -21.40
CA ASN A 430 1.67 17.00 -22.13
C ASN A 430 0.44 16.49 -22.88
N LEU A 431 -0.69 17.17 -22.68
CA LEU A 431 -1.98 16.86 -23.28
C LEU A 431 -2.49 18.09 -24.04
N TRP A 432 -2.90 17.87 -25.28
CA TRP A 432 -3.62 18.82 -26.10
C TRP A 432 -5.01 18.28 -26.38
N GLN A 433 -6.03 19.10 -26.14
CA GLN A 433 -7.42 18.68 -26.18
C GLN A 433 -8.28 19.75 -26.85
N LEU A 434 -9.24 19.30 -27.67
CA LEU A 434 -10.30 20.11 -28.23
C LEU A 434 -11.65 19.51 -27.81
N ASP A 435 -12.49 20.34 -27.20
CA ASP A 435 -13.83 19.98 -26.76
C ASP A 435 -14.87 20.77 -27.51
N TYR A 436 -15.77 20.07 -28.20
CA TYR A 436 -16.97 20.64 -28.78
C TYR A 436 -18.19 20.16 -28.00
N THR A 437 -18.96 21.08 -27.41
CA THR A 437 -20.23 20.76 -26.73
C THR A 437 -21.35 21.62 -27.30
N LYS A 438 -22.41 20.98 -27.77
CA LYS A 438 -23.59 21.65 -28.31
C LYS A 438 -24.87 21.05 -27.73
N THR A 439 -25.75 21.92 -27.26
CA THR A 439 -27.11 21.57 -26.87
C THR A 439 -28.08 22.08 -27.94
N PHE A 440 -29.00 21.24 -28.39
CA PHE A 440 -30.06 21.57 -29.35
C PHE A 440 -31.35 20.84 -28.98
N GLY A 441 -32.40 21.61 -28.66
CA GLY A 441 -33.61 21.04 -28.07
C GLY A 441 -33.27 20.22 -26.82
N ASN A 442 -33.72 18.97 -26.80
CA ASN A 442 -33.48 18.02 -25.72
C ASN A 442 -32.18 17.20 -25.87
N HIS A 443 -31.32 17.53 -26.83
CA HIS A 443 -30.11 16.79 -27.12
C HIS A 443 -28.87 17.60 -26.69
N LYS A 444 -27.93 16.95 -26.01
CA LYS A 444 -26.60 17.50 -25.73
C LYS A 444 -25.57 16.53 -26.29
N VAL A 445 -24.72 17.02 -27.19
CA VAL A 445 -23.61 16.25 -27.77
C VAL A 445 -22.31 16.91 -27.36
N SER A 446 -21.41 16.13 -26.78
CA SER A 446 -20.05 16.52 -26.44
C SER A 446 -19.07 15.61 -27.17
N VAL A 447 -18.16 16.20 -27.93
CA VAL A 447 -17.07 15.49 -28.62
C VAL A 447 -15.75 16.05 -28.12
N LEU A 448 -14.84 15.15 -27.78
CA LEU A 448 -13.47 15.46 -27.40
C LEU A 448 -12.52 14.74 -28.35
N GLY A 449 -11.50 15.46 -28.82
CA GLY A 449 -10.32 14.90 -29.48
C GLY A 449 -9.06 15.34 -28.76
N ALA A 450 -8.13 14.41 -28.53
CA ALA A 450 -6.92 14.71 -27.78
C ALA A 450 -5.68 13.94 -28.25
N PHE A 451 -4.53 14.57 -28.05
CA PHE A 451 -3.20 14.01 -28.21
C PHE A 451 -2.44 14.13 -26.89
N GLU A 452 -1.79 13.04 -26.48
CA GLU A 452 -1.02 12.97 -25.25
C GLU A 452 0.39 12.44 -25.52
N TYR A 453 1.39 13.11 -24.96
CA TYR A 453 2.77 12.69 -24.93
C TYR A 453 3.24 12.51 -23.48
N ASN A 454 3.93 11.39 -23.21
CA ASN A 454 4.58 11.15 -21.94
C ASN A 454 6.05 10.78 -22.16
N ASN A 455 6.92 11.40 -21.37
CA ASN A 455 8.32 11.03 -21.26
C ASN A 455 8.65 10.69 -19.81
N PHE A 456 9.41 9.63 -19.63
CA PHE A 456 9.92 9.21 -18.34
C PHE A 456 11.38 8.85 -18.44
N MET A 457 12.15 9.26 -17.43
CA MET A 457 13.55 8.94 -17.31
C MET A 457 13.90 8.60 -15.86
N ILE A 458 14.56 7.47 -15.64
CA ILE A 458 15.25 7.17 -14.37
C ILE A 458 16.74 7.16 -14.66
N LYS A 459 17.50 7.83 -13.81
CA LYS A 459 18.94 7.66 -13.69
C LYS A 459 19.22 7.15 -12.29
N SER A 460 19.93 6.04 -12.18
CA SER A 460 20.34 5.49 -10.91
C SER A 460 21.83 5.27 -10.88
N SER A 461 22.44 5.47 -9.72
CA SER A 461 23.81 5.10 -9.43
C SER A 461 23.90 4.55 -8.01
N SER A 462 24.72 3.54 -7.80
CA SER A 462 25.03 2.99 -6.49
C SER A 462 26.52 2.76 -6.39
N LEU A 463 27.09 3.11 -5.25
CA LEU A 463 28.47 2.81 -4.87
C LEU A 463 28.42 2.13 -3.50
N THR A 464 28.94 0.91 -3.44
CA THR A 464 29.18 0.21 -2.18
C THR A 464 30.67 0.19 -1.91
N GLN A 465 31.09 0.91 -0.87
CA GLN A 465 32.45 0.87 -0.35
C GLN A 465 32.53 -0.30 0.63
N ASN A 466 33.38 -1.28 0.33
CA ASN A 466 33.68 -2.41 1.19
C ASN A 466 34.96 -2.13 1.99
N GLY A 467 34.91 -2.39 3.30
CA GLY A 467 35.97 -2.05 4.24
C GLY A 467 36.04 -0.56 4.54
N LEU A 468 35.81 -0.19 5.80
CA LEU A 468 35.87 1.20 6.23
C LEU A 468 36.97 1.37 7.28
N ASN A 469 37.84 2.36 7.08
CA ASN A 469 38.88 2.71 8.04
C ASN A 469 38.26 3.46 9.22
N PRO A 470 38.18 2.86 10.43
CA PRO A 470 37.50 3.48 11.57
C PRO A 470 38.15 4.78 12.04
N LYS A 471 39.39 5.09 11.62
CA LYS A 471 40.07 6.36 11.98
C LYS A 471 39.61 7.54 11.14
N THR A 472 39.10 7.31 9.94
CA THR A 472 38.82 8.38 8.96
C THR A 472 37.42 8.27 8.35
N TRP A 473 36.71 7.16 8.56
CA TRP A 473 35.35 6.99 8.08
C TRP A 473 34.36 7.88 8.84
N VAL A 474 33.51 8.56 8.09
CA VAL A 474 32.39 9.36 8.59
C VAL A 474 31.16 8.97 7.76
N PRO A 475 30.08 8.48 8.39
CA PRO A 475 28.91 8.04 7.66
C PRO A 475 28.32 9.13 6.76
N GLY A 476 28.01 8.76 5.52
CA GLY A 476 27.39 9.59 4.49
C GLY A 476 28.34 10.51 3.73
N THR A 477 29.63 10.48 4.07
CA THR A 477 30.63 11.36 3.44
C THR A 477 31.46 10.66 2.38
N GLY A 478 31.43 9.32 2.32
CA GLY A 478 32.30 8.52 1.48
C GLY A 478 33.78 8.56 1.87
N SER A 479 34.11 9.05 3.07
CA SER A 479 35.47 9.03 3.64
C SER A 479 35.81 7.65 4.21
N GLY A 480 37.07 7.43 4.60
CA GLY A 480 37.44 6.15 5.24
C GLY A 480 37.69 5.00 4.28
N TRP A 481 37.70 5.25 2.99
CA TRP A 481 38.03 4.25 1.98
C TRP A 481 39.50 3.80 2.09
N PRO A 482 39.79 2.51 2.33
CA PRO A 482 41.14 1.98 2.20
C PRO A 482 41.59 1.98 0.73
N GLY A 483 42.86 2.32 0.48
CA GLY A 483 43.45 2.13 -0.85
C GLY A 483 43.41 0.65 -1.25
N TYR A 484 43.25 0.38 -2.54
CA TYR A 484 43.30 -0.99 -3.05
C TYR A 484 44.63 -1.65 -2.66
N ASP A 485 44.53 -2.80 -1.99
CA ASP A 485 45.65 -3.62 -1.57
C ASP A 485 45.46 -5.01 -2.19
N PRO A 486 46.35 -5.47 -3.09
CA PRO A 486 46.27 -6.80 -3.67
C PRO A 486 46.30 -7.93 -2.62
N THR A 487 46.77 -7.64 -1.41
CA THR A 487 46.80 -8.58 -0.28
C THR A 487 45.51 -8.59 0.54
N ASP A 488 44.62 -7.60 0.35
CA ASP A 488 43.28 -7.53 0.95
C ASP A 488 42.23 -7.27 -0.17
N PRO A 489 41.89 -8.30 -0.97
CA PRO A 489 41.00 -8.16 -2.12
C PRO A 489 39.53 -7.91 -1.72
N TYR A 490 39.21 -7.88 -0.42
CA TYR A 490 37.83 -7.76 0.07
C TYR A 490 37.30 -6.32 0.04
N ASN A 491 38.16 -5.32 -0.18
CA ASN A 491 37.79 -3.91 -0.19
C ASN A 491 37.51 -3.34 -1.59
N ILE A 492 37.26 -4.22 -2.57
CA ILE A 492 36.90 -3.79 -3.92
C ILE A 492 35.49 -3.18 -3.85
N PRO A 493 35.31 -1.92 -4.32
CA PRO A 493 33.99 -1.31 -4.32
C PRO A 493 33.11 -1.91 -5.41
N ASP A 494 31.81 -2.01 -5.13
CA ASP A 494 30.82 -2.32 -6.16
C ASP A 494 30.22 -1.01 -6.69
N VAL A 495 30.29 -0.81 -8.01
CA VAL A 495 29.76 0.38 -8.67
C VAL A 495 28.72 -0.04 -9.70
N SER A 496 27.57 0.60 -9.67
CA SER A 496 26.57 0.48 -10.71
C SER A 496 26.03 1.84 -11.12
N ALA A 497 25.74 1.98 -12.41
CA ALA A 497 25.03 3.13 -12.96
C ALA A 497 24.10 2.66 -14.07
N GLY A 498 22.92 3.25 -14.14
CA GLY A 498 21.90 2.87 -15.10
C GLY A 498 21.05 4.07 -15.52
N GLN A 499 20.54 4.00 -16.75
CA GLN A 499 19.53 4.93 -17.22
C GLN A 499 18.43 4.17 -17.97
N SER A 500 17.19 4.42 -17.61
CA SER A 500 16.00 3.91 -18.30
C SER A 500 15.18 5.05 -18.86
N ARG A 501 14.54 4.82 -20.03
CA ARG A 501 13.67 5.82 -20.69
C ARG A 501 12.43 5.14 -21.27
N LEU A 502 11.27 5.72 -20.97
CA LEU A 502 9.98 5.30 -21.52
C LEU A 502 9.30 6.49 -22.20
N ASN A 503 8.80 6.27 -23.42
CA ASN A 503 7.99 7.24 -24.14
C ASN A 503 6.63 6.63 -24.49
N LEU A 504 5.57 7.44 -24.35
CA LEU A 504 4.23 7.08 -24.76
C LEU A 504 3.64 8.17 -25.65
N TYR A 505 2.98 7.74 -26.72
CA TYR A 505 2.19 8.60 -27.60
C TYR A 505 0.78 8.07 -27.68
N SER A 506 -0.20 8.97 -27.61
CA SER A 506 -1.59 8.56 -27.61
C SER A 506 -2.47 9.53 -28.37
N TYR A 507 -3.38 8.98 -29.15
CA TYR A 507 -4.48 9.71 -29.77
C TYR A 507 -5.79 9.13 -29.26
N PHE A 508 -6.72 9.96 -28.83
CA PHE A 508 -8.00 9.48 -28.36
C PHE A 508 -9.13 10.45 -28.63
N ALA A 509 -10.31 9.88 -28.76
CA ALA A 509 -11.56 10.60 -28.93
C ALA A 509 -12.63 10.05 -28.00
N ASN A 510 -13.46 10.96 -27.51
CA ASN A 510 -14.60 10.65 -26.66
C ASN A 510 -15.84 11.34 -27.23
N VAL A 511 -16.94 10.60 -27.30
CA VAL A 511 -18.26 11.13 -27.68
C VAL A 511 -19.21 10.83 -26.53
N ASP A 512 -19.87 11.86 -26.04
CA ASP A 512 -20.89 11.80 -25.00
C ASP A 512 -22.18 12.42 -25.57
N TYR A 513 -23.27 11.67 -25.49
CA TYR A 513 -24.59 12.07 -25.92
C TYR A 513 -25.56 11.94 -24.76
N ASP A 514 -26.28 13.01 -24.46
CA ASP A 514 -27.38 13.04 -23.50
C ASP A 514 -28.68 13.45 -24.20
N TYR A 515 -29.74 12.68 -23.94
CA TYR A 515 -31.09 13.01 -24.34
C TYR A 515 -31.94 13.31 -23.10
N ASN A 516 -32.27 14.59 -22.95
CA ASN A 516 -33.16 15.14 -21.93
C ASN A 516 -32.82 14.69 -20.50
N ARG A 517 -31.54 14.44 -20.21
CA ARG A 517 -31.08 13.81 -18.96
C ARG A 517 -31.63 12.42 -18.69
N LYS A 518 -32.43 11.82 -19.58
CA LYS A 518 -33.03 10.48 -19.42
C LYS A 518 -32.07 9.39 -19.86
N TYR A 519 -31.55 9.51 -21.06
CA TYR A 519 -30.65 8.53 -21.67
C TYR A 519 -29.30 9.17 -21.95
N GLY A 520 -28.22 8.50 -21.56
CA GLY A 520 -26.87 8.93 -21.86
C GLY A 520 -26.08 7.80 -22.51
N VAL A 521 -25.27 8.10 -23.52
CA VAL A 521 -24.35 7.15 -24.17
C VAL A 521 -22.98 7.79 -24.29
N VAL A 522 -21.95 7.07 -23.88
CA VAL A 522 -20.56 7.48 -23.98
C VAL A 522 -19.79 6.43 -24.76
N ALA A 523 -19.03 6.85 -25.77
CA ALA A 523 -18.10 6.02 -26.50
C ALA A 523 -16.69 6.62 -26.46
N ASN A 524 -15.68 5.78 -26.27
CA ASN A 524 -14.29 6.17 -26.29
C ASN A 524 -13.52 5.27 -27.25
N ILE A 525 -12.59 5.86 -28.01
CA ILE A 525 -11.59 5.13 -28.77
C ILE A 525 -10.23 5.77 -28.54
N ARG A 526 -9.21 4.93 -28.34
CA ARG A 526 -7.85 5.35 -28.06
C ARG A 526 -6.85 4.47 -28.79
N ARG A 527 -5.80 5.08 -29.32
CA ARG A 527 -4.68 4.41 -29.95
C ARG A 527 -3.38 4.85 -29.27
N ASP A 528 -2.72 3.91 -28.62
CA ASP A 528 -1.57 4.12 -27.75
C ASP A 528 -0.31 3.47 -28.32
N ALA A 529 0.82 4.15 -28.26
CA ALA A 529 2.15 3.64 -28.58
C ALA A 529 3.06 3.65 -27.36
N THR A 530 3.90 2.64 -27.21
CA THR A 530 4.94 2.57 -26.17
C THR A 530 6.30 2.22 -26.73
N SER A 531 7.37 2.74 -26.11
CA SER A 531 8.74 2.34 -26.44
C SER A 531 9.16 0.98 -25.85
N ARG A 532 8.28 0.28 -25.09
CA ARG A 532 8.59 -1.05 -24.53
C ARG A 532 8.57 -2.18 -25.55
N PHE A 533 7.81 -2.04 -26.63
CA PHE A 533 7.63 -3.09 -27.63
C PHE A 533 8.38 -2.78 -28.93
N SER A 534 8.51 -3.80 -29.77
CA SER A 534 9.09 -3.69 -31.10
C SER A 534 8.34 -2.67 -31.98
N LYS A 535 8.95 -2.30 -33.11
CA LYS A 535 8.39 -1.26 -33.96
C LYS A 535 7.00 -1.63 -34.50
N GLU A 536 6.80 -2.92 -34.70
CA GLU A 536 5.65 -3.62 -35.27
C GLU A 536 4.51 -3.73 -34.25
N ASN A 537 4.84 -3.97 -32.97
CA ASN A 537 3.85 -4.24 -31.92
C ASN A 537 3.60 -3.07 -30.95
N ARG A 538 4.29 -1.94 -31.12
CA ARG A 538 4.17 -0.79 -30.21
C ARG A 538 2.79 -0.18 -30.11
N TRP A 539 1.97 -0.27 -31.17
CA TRP A 539 0.66 0.36 -31.24
C TRP A 539 -0.46 -0.58 -30.78
N GLY A 540 -1.24 -0.17 -29.79
CA GLY A 540 -2.48 -0.82 -29.37
C GLY A 540 -3.71 0.07 -29.60
N THR A 541 -4.85 -0.52 -29.94
CA THR A 541 -6.13 0.19 -30.06
C THR A 541 -7.14 -0.37 -29.06
N PHE A 542 -7.72 0.54 -28.29
CA PHE A 542 -8.60 0.23 -27.16
C PHE A 542 -9.85 1.10 -27.25
N TRP A 543 -10.98 0.55 -26.85
CA TRP A 543 -12.26 1.25 -26.92
C TRP A 543 -13.14 0.90 -25.72
N SER A 544 -14.15 1.74 -25.49
CA SER A 544 -15.22 1.44 -24.54
C SER A 544 -16.51 2.10 -24.97
N VAL A 545 -17.62 1.49 -24.58
CA VAL A 545 -18.96 2.06 -24.69
C VAL A 545 -19.66 1.92 -23.34
N GLY A 546 -20.38 2.95 -22.93
CA GLY A 546 -21.26 2.89 -21.77
C GLY A 546 -22.56 3.61 -22.05
N ALA A 547 -23.60 3.21 -21.31
CA ALA A 547 -24.90 3.84 -21.36
C ALA A 547 -25.49 3.99 -19.96
N ARG A 548 -26.35 4.99 -19.79
CA ARG A 548 -27.17 5.19 -18.59
C ARG A 548 -28.62 5.47 -18.94
N TRP A 549 -29.50 5.11 -18.02
CA TRP A 549 -30.90 5.43 -18.01
C TRP A 549 -31.30 5.94 -16.62
N ASN A 550 -31.65 7.23 -16.54
CA ASN A 550 -32.21 7.85 -15.36
C ASN A 550 -33.71 7.57 -15.32
N ILE A 551 -34.08 6.45 -14.70
CA ILE A 551 -35.46 5.97 -14.58
C ILE A 551 -36.31 6.99 -13.83
N ASN A 552 -35.73 7.66 -12.82
CA ASN A 552 -36.43 8.70 -12.04
C ASN A 552 -36.82 9.94 -12.86
N GLU A 553 -36.30 10.13 -14.07
CA GLU A 553 -36.66 11.24 -14.95
C GLU A 553 -37.80 10.84 -15.92
N GLU A 554 -38.32 9.61 -15.84
CA GLU A 554 -39.43 9.16 -16.67
C GLU A 554 -40.79 9.65 -16.15
N SER A 555 -41.71 9.95 -17.08
CA SER A 555 -43.01 10.50 -16.72
C SER A 555 -43.87 9.54 -15.86
N PHE A 556 -43.62 8.24 -15.95
CA PHE A 556 -44.28 7.26 -15.07
C PHE A 556 -43.76 7.29 -13.62
N MET A 557 -42.60 7.91 -13.38
CA MET A 557 -42.02 8.12 -12.05
C MET A 557 -42.40 9.48 -11.43
N ASP A 558 -43.06 10.38 -12.17
CA ASP A 558 -43.40 11.74 -11.70
C ASP A 558 -44.19 11.75 -10.38
N ASN A 559 -45.01 10.72 -10.13
CA ASN A 559 -45.80 10.58 -8.90
C ASN A 559 -45.09 9.81 -7.76
N VAL A 560 -43.85 9.39 -7.96
CA VAL A 560 -43.08 8.55 -7.04
C VAL A 560 -42.14 9.40 -6.19
N ASN A 561 -42.71 10.14 -5.24
CA ASN A 561 -41.99 11.15 -4.44
C ASN A 561 -40.95 10.60 -3.44
N TRP A 562 -40.88 9.28 -3.24
CA TRP A 562 -39.90 8.65 -2.35
C TRP A 562 -38.60 8.26 -3.06
N VAL A 563 -38.53 8.38 -4.39
CA VAL A 563 -37.32 8.14 -5.20
C VAL A 563 -36.75 9.48 -5.64
N ASP A 564 -35.55 9.82 -5.17
CA ASP A 564 -34.83 11.05 -5.58
C ASP A 564 -33.94 10.82 -6.80
N ILE A 565 -33.28 9.66 -6.86
CA ILE A 565 -32.48 9.17 -7.98
C ILE A 565 -32.72 7.67 -8.13
N LEU A 566 -32.93 7.23 -9.37
CA LEU A 566 -32.87 5.82 -9.74
C LEU A 566 -32.28 5.74 -11.13
N LYS A 567 -31.05 5.27 -11.22
CA LYS A 567 -30.27 5.23 -12.45
C LYS A 567 -29.74 3.83 -12.69
N LEU A 568 -30.01 3.28 -13.87
CA LEU A 568 -29.36 2.08 -14.39
C LEU A 568 -28.20 2.51 -15.29
N ARG A 569 -27.06 1.85 -15.18
CA ARG A 569 -25.88 2.09 -16.03
C ARG A 569 -25.19 0.80 -16.41
N GLY A 570 -24.53 0.81 -17.56
CA GLY A 570 -23.73 -0.31 -18.04
C GLY A 570 -22.56 0.16 -18.89
N SER A 571 -21.46 -0.59 -18.88
CA SER A 571 -20.31 -0.35 -19.75
C SER A 571 -19.62 -1.63 -20.18
N TYR A 572 -18.97 -1.58 -21.34
CA TYR A 572 -18.08 -2.62 -21.85
C TYR A 572 -16.90 -1.98 -22.57
N GLY A 573 -15.71 -2.54 -22.41
CA GLY A 573 -14.54 -2.07 -23.14
C GLY A 573 -13.29 -2.89 -22.91
N THR A 574 -12.25 -2.46 -23.59
CA THR A 574 -10.91 -3.05 -23.58
C THR A 574 -9.89 -2.01 -23.13
N THR A 575 -8.87 -2.43 -22.40
CA THR A 575 -7.70 -1.61 -22.08
C THR A 575 -6.43 -2.45 -22.25
N GLY A 576 -5.30 -1.82 -22.58
CA GLY A 576 -4.03 -2.54 -22.73
C GLY A 576 -3.12 -2.35 -21.53
N ASN A 577 -2.59 -3.41 -20.94
CA ASN A 577 -1.53 -3.30 -19.96
C ASN A 577 -0.16 -3.49 -20.63
N GLN A 578 0.72 -2.50 -20.47
CA GLN A 578 2.13 -2.61 -20.89
C GLN A 578 3.08 -3.00 -19.75
N ARG A 579 2.60 -3.06 -18.51
CA ARG A 579 3.41 -3.33 -17.32
C ARG A 579 3.56 -4.83 -17.11
N ILE A 580 4.25 -5.47 -18.05
CA ILE A 580 4.49 -6.92 -18.06
C ILE A 580 5.62 -7.37 -17.14
N GLU A 581 6.37 -6.42 -16.59
CA GLU A 581 7.35 -6.63 -15.52
C GLU A 581 6.97 -5.83 -14.27
N ASN A 582 7.47 -6.28 -13.12
CA ASN A 582 7.30 -5.58 -11.86
C ASN A 582 8.17 -4.31 -11.80
N GLY A 583 7.65 -3.24 -11.18
CA GLY A 583 8.32 -1.94 -11.09
C GLY A 583 7.33 -0.78 -11.12
N THR A 584 7.84 0.45 -11.14
CA THR A 584 7.00 1.66 -11.24
C THR A 584 6.19 1.65 -12.55
N VAL A 585 5.10 2.43 -12.63
CA VAL A 585 4.26 2.54 -13.84
C VAL A 585 5.05 2.95 -15.09
N PHE A 586 6.22 3.55 -14.90
CA PHE A 586 7.05 4.07 -15.96
C PHE A 586 8.38 3.31 -16.19
N THR A 587 8.66 2.25 -15.42
CA THR A 587 9.89 1.44 -15.58
C THR A 587 10.03 0.92 -17.02
N SER A 588 11.23 0.96 -17.60
CA SER A 588 11.47 0.43 -18.95
C SER A 588 11.78 -1.06 -18.91
N LEU A 589 11.57 -1.79 -20.01
CA LEU A 589 12.06 -3.16 -20.14
C LEU A 589 13.55 -3.10 -20.46
N ASN A 590 14.40 -3.47 -19.50
CA ASN A 590 15.85 -3.44 -19.67
C ASN A 590 16.48 -4.71 -19.09
N PRO A 591 17.06 -5.60 -19.92
CA PRO A 591 17.13 -5.50 -21.39
C PRO A 591 15.76 -5.68 -22.08
N PRO A 592 15.61 -5.28 -23.35
CA PRO A 592 14.34 -5.46 -24.06
C PRO A 592 13.99 -6.94 -24.23
N LEU A 593 12.80 -7.36 -23.77
CA LEU A 593 12.36 -8.76 -23.79
C LEU A 593 11.96 -9.29 -25.18
N TYR A 594 12.02 -8.45 -26.23
CA TYR A 594 11.70 -8.82 -27.60
C TYR A 594 12.93 -9.09 -28.47
N LEU A 595 14.14 -8.97 -27.91
CA LEU A 595 15.41 -9.23 -28.60
C LEU A 595 16.15 -10.36 -27.92
N ASP A 596 16.83 -11.16 -28.73
CA ASP A 596 17.85 -12.07 -28.22
C ASP A 596 19.06 -11.24 -27.79
N ILE A 597 19.55 -11.50 -26.58
CA ILE A 597 20.71 -10.81 -26.02
C ILE A 597 21.72 -11.82 -25.50
N TYR A 598 22.98 -11.42 -25.53
CA TYR A 598 24.09 -12.15 -24.94
C TYR A 598 24.76 -11.24 -23.91
N GLN A 599 25.03 -11.78 -22.73
CA GLN A 599 25.72 -11.06 -21.66
C GLN A 599 26.83 -11.92 -21.08
N VAL A 600 27.88 -11.28 -20.57
CA VAL A 600 28.94 -11.96 -19.83
C VAL A 600 28.31 -12.59 -18.58
N ALA A 601 28.59 -13.87 -18.35
CA ALA A 601 28.13 -14.58 -17.17
C ALA A 601 28.76 -13.94 -15.93
N PRO A 602 28.01 -13.75 -14.84
CA PRO A 602 28.54 -13.18 -13.60
C PRO A 602 29.60 -14.08 -12.93
N THR A 603 29.66 -15.34 -13.33
CA THR A 603 30.64 -16.33 -12.87
C THR A 603 31.77 -16.50 -13.87
N VAL A 604 32.98 -16.28 -13.38
CA VAL A 604 34.22 -16.60 -14.09
C VAL A 604 34.57 -18.06 -13.84
N TYR A 605 34.73 -18.86 -14.89
CA TYR A 605 35.17 -20.25 -14.77
C TYR A 605 36.62 -20.36 -15.26
N ASN A 606 37.52 -20.83 -14.39
CA ASN A 606 38.95 -20.95 -14.70
C ASN A 606 39.60 -19.65 -15.24
N GLY A 607 39.18 -18.49 -14.70
CA GLY A 607 39.69 -17.19 -15.13
C GLY A 607 39.14 -16.66 -16.46
N ALA A 608 38.19 -17.35 -17.10
CA ALA A 608 37.52 -16.92 -18.31
C ALA A 608 36.06 -16.54 -18.07
N ASP A 609 35.61 -15.49 -18.74
CA ASP A 609 34.23 -15.04 -18.76
C ASP A 609 33.35 -16.07 -19.50
N GLY A 610 32.26 -16.51 -18.86
CA GLY A 610 31.20 -17.24 -19.54
C GLY A 610 30.28 -16.29 -20.33
N TYR A 611 29.39 -16.84 -21.15
CA TYR A 611 28.30 -16.08 -21.78
C TYR A 611 26.95 -16.71 -21.44
N VAL A 612 25.97 -15.88 -21.12
CA VAL A 612 24.57 -16.27 -20.97
C VAL A 612 23.78 -15.71 -22.15
N LEU A 613 23.15 -16.60 -22.91
CA LEU A 613 22.18 -16.26 -23.94
C LEU A 613 20.81 -16.08 -23.29
N ASN A 614 20.11 -15.00 -23.59
CA ASN A 614 18.71 -14.79 -23.25
C ASN A 614 17.89 -14.61 -24.52
N LEU A 615 16.92 -15.51 -24.73
CA LEU A 615 16.04 -15.49 -25.89
C LEU A 615 14.89 -14.50 -25.66
N GLY A 616 14.65 -13.63 -26.63
CA GLY A 616 13.54 -12.70 -26.62
C GLY A 616 12.32 -13.22 -27.38
N TYR A 617 11.17 -12.60 -27.17
CA TYR A 617 9.95 -12.87 -27.93
C TYR A 617 9.64 -11.71 -28.87
N ALA A 618 10.01 -11.81 -30.15
CA ALA A 618 9.85 -10.73 -31.14
C ALA A 618 8.39 -10.22 -31.25
N ASP A 619 7.43 -11.11 -30.99
CA ASP A 619 5.99 -10.89 -31.04
C ASP A 619 5.39 -10.27 -29.77
N LEU A 620 6.25 -9.79 -28.87
CA LEU A 620 5.87 -9.14 -27.62
C LEU A 620 4.97 -7.94 -27.85
N ARG A 621 3.82 -7.95 -27.16
CA ARG A 621 2.78 -6.93 -27.25
C ARG A 621 2.07 -6.73 -25.91
N TRP A 622 1.10 -5.83 -25.92
CA TRP A 622 0.23 -5.51 -24.78
C TRP A 622 -0.52 -6.74 -24.25
N GLU A 623 -0.63 -6.88 -22.93
CA GLU A 623 -1.70 -7.67 -22.33
C GLU A 623 -3.02 -6.91 -22.51
N THR A 624 -4.13 -7.60 -22.74
CA THR A 624 -5.44 -6.94 -22.94
C THR A 624 -6.38 -7.29 -21.81
N THR A 625 -6.95 -6.27 -21.16
CA THR A 625 -8.00 -6.43 -20.16
C THR A 625 -9.35 -6.08 -20.79
N LYS A 626 -10.25 -7.05 -20.87
CA LYS A 626 -11.66 -6.89 -21.24
C LYS A 626 -12.50 -6.76 -19.98
N GLN A 627 -13.43 -5.82 -19.96
CA GLN A 627 -14.28 -5.61 -18.79
C GLN A 627 -15.69 -5.15 -19.17
N TRP A 628 -16.69 -5.73 -18.52
CA TRP A 628 -18.05 -5.19 -18.49
C TRP A 628 -18.50 -4.90 -17.05
N ASN A 629 -19.41 -3.95 -16.90
CA ASN A 629 -20.05 -3.60 -15.64
C ASN A 629 -21.53 -3.25 -15.88
N VAL A 630 -22.41 -3.66 -14.98
CA VAL A 630 -23.81 -3.19 -14.88
C VAL A 630 -24.04 -2.75 -13.45
N GLY A 631 -24.60 -1.56 -13.26
CA GLY A 631 -24.84 -1.01 -11.93
C GLY A 631 -26.12 -0.20 -11.81
N ILE A 632 -26.64 -0.13 -10.59
CA ILE A 632 -27.79 0.68 -10.21
C ILE A 632 -27.34 1.66 -9.14
N ASP A 633 -27.61 2.95 -9.36
CA ASP A 633 -27.44 4.01 -8.38
C ASP A 633 -28.81 4.47 -7.90
N PHE A 634 -28.99 4.63 -6.59
CA PHE A 634 -30.26 5.06 -6.02
C PHE A 634 -30.08 6.04 -4.86
N GLU A 635 -31.02 6.98 -4.76
CA GLU A 635 -31.21 7.86 -3.62
C GLU A 635 -32.70 7.93 -3.31
N LEU A 636 -33.07 7.63 -2.07
CA LEU A 636 -34.45 7.45 -1.63
C LEU A 636 -34.73 8.30 -0.38
N PHE A 637 -36.01 8.62 -0.18
CA PHE A 637 -36.55 9.29 1.00
C PHE A 637 -35.90 10.64 1.29
N LYS A 638 -35.86 11.53 0.30
CA LYS A 638 -35.16 12.83 0.37
C LYS A 638 -33.66 12.63 0.60
N ARG A 639 -33.07 11.69 -0.16
CA ARG A 639 -31.65 11.34 -0.18
C ARG A 639 -31.12 10.79 1.16
N ARG A 640 -32.01 10.36 2.05
CA ARG A 640 -31.62 9.79 3.35
C ARG A 640 -30.97 8.43 3.17
N LEU A 641 -31.50 7.58 2.28
CA LEU A 641 -30.87 6.33 1.89
C LEU A 641 -30.24 6.51 0.52
N ARG A 642 -28.94 6.32 0.42
CA ARG A 642 -28.18 6.44 -0.83
C ARG A 642 -27.28 5.24 -1.00
N GLY A 643 -27.15 4.76 -2.23
CA GLY A 643 -26.31 3.61 -2.49
C GLY A 643 -26.11 3.27 -3.95
N THR A 644 -25.21 2.32 -4.15
CA THR A 644 -24.87 1.77 -5.45
C THR A 644 -24.74 0.24 -5.34
N PHE A 645 -25.13 -0.44 -6.40
CA PHE A 645 -24.95 -1.87 -6.58
C PHE A 645 -24.34 -2.11 -7.95
N ASP A 646 -23.23 -2.83 -8.02
CA ASP A 646 -22.48 -3.09 -9.26
C ASP A 646 -22.20 -4.59 -9.40
N VAL A 647 -22.34 -5.10 -10.63
CA VAL A 647 -21.92 -6.44 -11.04
C VAL A 647 -20.96 -6.29 -12.21
N TYR A 648 -19.83 -6.98 -12.13
CA TYR A 648 -18.78 -6.86 -13.13
C TYR A 648 -18.11 -8.19 -13.45
N GLU A 649 -17.47 -8.19 -14.62
CA GLU A 649 -16.47 -9.16 -15.00
C GLU A 649 -15.25 -8.43 -15.57
N LYS A 650 -14.07 -8.78 -15.09
CA LYS A 650 -12.77 -8.28 -15.58
C LYS A 650 -11.93 -9.48 -16.00
N LYS A 651 -11.49 -9.53 -17.26
CA LYS A 651 -10.71 -10.63 -17.84
C LYS A 651 -9.42 -10.08 -18.43
N GLY A 652 -8.27 -10.49 -17.88
CA GLY A 652 -6.96 -10.31 -18.51
C GLY A 652 -6.69 -11.44 -19.49
N GLU A 653 -6.21 -11.10 -20.68
CA GLU A 653 -5.88 -12.03 -21.77
C GLU A 653 -4.48 -11.74 -22.32
N ASN A 654 -3.87 -12.76 -22.94
CA ASN A 654 -2.51 -12.69 -23.47
C ASN A 654 -1.48 -12.36 -22.38
N ILE A 655 -1.71 -12.90 -21.18
CA ILE A 655 -0.93 -12.59 -19.97
C ILE A 655 0.52 -12.95 -20.22
N PHE A 656 1.41 -12.05 -19.85
CA PHE A 656 2.83 -12.30 -19.94
C PHE A 656 3.22 -13.37 -18.93
N TYR A 657 3.90 -14.42 -19.39
CA TYR A 657 4.23 -15.57 -18.55
C TYR A 657 5.47 -16.29 -19.06
N PRO A 658 6.36 -16.80 -18.17
CA PRO A 658 7.48 -17.65 -18.55
C PRO A 658 6.95 -18.98 -19.09
N TRP A 659 6.88 -19.11 -20.41
CA TRP A 659 6.33 -20.28 -21.06
C TRP A 659 7.40 -21.35 -21.25
N PRO A 660 7.18 -22.58 -20.72
CA PRO A 660 8.16 -23.65 -20.82
C PRO A 660 8.60 -23.92 -22.27
N GLN A 661 9.89 -24.16 -22.46
CA GLN A 661 10.48 -24.52 -23.74
C GLN A 661 11.22 -25.84 -23.65
N SER A 662 11.56 -26.40 -24.81
CA SER A 662 12.52 -27.50 -24.87
C SER A 662 13.88 -27.04 -24.39
N LEU A 663 14.50 -27.80 -23.47
CA LEU A 663 15.85 -27.54 -22.97
C LEU A 663 16.93 -27.51 -24.08
N LEU A 664 16.63 -28.02 -25.28
CA LEU A 664 17.50 -27.93 -26.45
C LEU A 664 17.80 -26.50 -26.89
N THR A 665 16.96 -25.53 -26.52
CA THR A 665 17.18 -24.10 -26.82
C THR A 665 18.25 -23.47 -25.91
N GLY A 666 18.73 -24.22 -24.90
CA GLY A 666 19.63 -23.70 -23.87
C GLY A 666 18.89 -22.96 -22.75
N GLN A 667 17.56 -22.91 -22.78
CA GLN A 667 16.71 -22.31 -21.73
C GLN A 667 15.49 -23.19 -21.42
N SER A 668 15.00 -23.12 -20.17
CA SER A 668 13.82 -23.87 -19.73
C SER A 668 12.48 -23.17 -19.98
N ALA A 669 12.50 -21.85 -20.20
CA ALA A 669 11.32 -21.05 -20.51
C ALA A 669 11.69 -19.78 -21.26
N ILE A 670 10.74 -19.22 -22.01
CA ILE A 670 10.84 -17.88 -22.63
C ILE A 670 9.58 -17.12 -22.23
N ASN A 671 9.72 -15.84 -21.87
CA ASN A 671 8.54 -15.03 -21.55
C ASN A 671 7.79 -14.62 -22.83
N ILE A 672 6.52 -15.01 -22.93
CA ILE A 672 5.67 -14.73 -24.10
C ILE A 672 4.36 -14.08 -23.67
N ASN A 673 3.63 -13.51 -24.63
CA ASN A 673 2.19 -13.29 -24.48
C ASN A 673 1.48 -14.66 -24.52
N SER A 674 1.19 -15.23 -23.36
CA SER A 674 0.72 -16.61 -23.23
C SER A 674 -0.79 -16.75 -23.48
N PRO A 675 -1.31 -17.97 -23.75
CA PRO A 675 -2.73 -18.26 -23.78
C PRO A 675 -3.45 -18.12 -22.42
N ILE A 676 -2.74 -17.75 -21.35
CA ILE A 676 -3.32 -17.68 -20.02
C ILE A 676 -4.31 -16.52 -19.93
N ASP A 677 -5.49 -16.82 -19.41
CA ASP A 677 -6.52 -15.85 -19.06
C ASP A 677 -6.77 -15.82 -17.55
N LEU A 678 -6.88 -14.63 -16.97
CA LEU A 678 -7.25 -14.43 -15.57
C LEU A 678 -8.57 -13.66 -15.48
N LYS A 679 -9.60 -14.32 -14.96
CA LYS A 679 -10.99 -13.85 -14.94
C LYS A 679 -11.46 -13.56 -13.52
N ASN A 680 -11.99 -12.37 -13.29
CA ASN A 680 -12.55 -11.90 -12.03
C ASN A 680 -14.02 -11.58 -12.21
N ASN A 681 -14.90 -12.19 -11.41
CA ASN A 681 -16.33 -11.89 -11.39
C ASN A 681 -16.71 -11.39 -10.01
N GLY A 682 -17.42 -10.27 -9.93
CA GLY A 682 -17.71 -9.70 -8.64
C GLY A 682 -19.01 -8.91 -8.54
N ILE A 683 -19.36 -8.67 -7.28
CA ILE A 683 -20.50 -7.84 -6.86
C ILE A 683 -19.96 -6.81 -5.87
N GLU A 684 -20.37 -5.57 -6.03
CA GLU A 684 -20.00 -4.44 -5.17
C GLU A 684 -21.25 -3.73 -4.68
N VAL A 685 -21.26 -3.34 -3.41
CA VAL A 685 -22.35 -2.61 -2.76
C VAL A 685 -21.77 -1.46 -1.96
N GLN A 686 -22.38 -0.30 -2.06
CA GLN A 686 -22.12 0.84 -1.19
C GLN A 686 -23.45 1.42 -0.72
N LEU A 687 -23.58 1.68 0.58
CA LEU A 687 -24.79 2.16 1.22
C LEU A 687 -24.45 3.24 2.25
N ALA A 688 -25.27 4.27 2.33
CA ALA A 688 -25.30 5.19 3.45
C ALA A 688 -26.75 5.55 3.80
N TYR A 689 -27.05 5.62 5.09
CA TYR A 689 -28.37 5.94 5.61
C TYR A 689 -28.30 6.99 6.72
N ASP A 690 -28.89 8.16 6.47
CA ASP A 690 -29.08 9.22 7.45
C ASP A 690 -30.20 8.80 8.42
N LEU A 691 -29.89 7.97 9.41
CA LEU A 691 -30.82 7.46 10.42
C LEU A 691 -31.45 8.60 11.23
N ILE A 692 -30.66 9.61 11.59
CA ILE A 692 -31.12 10.86 12.24
C ILE A 692 -30.58 12.04 11.43
N LYS A 693 -31.46 13.00 11.13
CA LYS A 693 -31.10 14.23 10.43
C LYS A 693 -31.99 15.38 10.90
N THR A 694 -31.54 16.10 11.90
CA THR A 694 -32.17 17.31 12.43
C THR A 694 -31.17 18.47 12.40
N SER A 695 -31.57 19.68 12.80
CA SER A 695 -30.65 20.83 12.90
C SER A 695 -29.52 20.61 13.90
N ASP A 696 -29.79 19.83 14.95
CA ASP A 696 -28.91 19.72 16.12
C ASP A 696 -28.20 18.36 16.19
N MET A 697 -28.73 17.36 15.48
CA MET A 697 -28.29 15.97 15.56
C MET A 697 -28.29 15.30 14.19
N THR A 698 -27.18 14.65 13.86
CA THR A 698 -27.08 13.77 12.69
C THR A 698 -26.51 12.42 13.10
N LEU A 699 -27.08 11.34 12.60
CA LEU A 699 -26.52 9.99 12.69
C LEU A 699 -26.62 9.34 11.32
N THR A 700 -25.47 9.09 10.70
CA THR A 700 -25.35 8.46 9.39
C THR A 700 -24.69 7.11 9.56
N LEU A 701 -25.33 6.04 9.11
CA LEU A 701 -24.73 4.72 9.00
C LEU A 701 -24.15 4.57 7.60
N ARG A 702 -22.91 4.08 7.48
CA ARG A 702 -22.22 3.87 6.21
C ARG A 702 -21.73 2.43 6.11
N GLY A 703 -21.79 1.85 4.91
CA GLY A 703 -21.33 0.50 4.66
C GLY A 703 -20.94 0.29 3.20
N ASN A 704 -19.93 -0.54 2.98
CA ASN A 704 -19.57 -1.03 1.67
C ASN A 704 -19.10 -2.49 1.76
N GLY A 705 -19.20 -3.18 0.62
CA GLY A 705 -18.76 -4.56 0.50
C GLY A 705 -18.48 -4.93 -0.94
N ALA A 706 -17.56 -5.86 -1.13
CA ALA A 706 -17.25 -6.45 -2.42
C ALA A 706 -17.02 -7.95 -2.27
N MET A 707 -17.52 -8.71 -3.24
CA MET A 707 -17.16 -10.11 -3.46
C MET A 707 -16.42 -10.20 -4.80
N ASN A 708 -15.27 -10.86 -4.82
CA ASN A 708 -14.55 -11.17 -6.06
C ASN A 708 -14.24 -12.68 -6.16
N LYS A 709 -14.50 -13.27 -7.33
CA LYS A 709 -14.15 -14.66 -7.65
C LYS A 709 -13.18 -14.68 -8.83
N GLU A 710 -11.93 -14.99 -8.52
CA GLU A 710 -10.85 -15.16 -9.49
C GLU A 710 -10.86 -16.58 -10.09
N ARG A 711 -10.53 -16.70 -11.38
CA ARG A 711 -10.42 -17.96 -12.13
C ARG A 711 -9.31 -17.87 -13.18
N VAL A 712 -8.55 -18.94 -13.35
CA VAL A 712 -7.48 -19.05 -14.37
C VAL A 712 -7.86 -20.02 -15.49
N TYR A 713 -7.37 -19.76 -16.70
CA TYR A 713 -7.49 -20.62 -17.87
C TYR A 713 -6.20 -20.59 -18.70
N GLY A 714 -6.00 -21.55 -19.60
CA GLY A 714 -4.92 -21.51 -20.60
C GLY A 714 -3.52 -21.78 -20.04
N LEU A 715 -3.45 -22.53 -18.94
CA LEU A 715 -2.20 -22.90 -18.26
C LEU A 715 -1.28 -23.74 -19.17
N PRO A 716 0.06 -23.65 -19.01
CA PRO A 716 1.01 -24.48 -19.76
C PRO A 716 0.88 -25.98 -19.45
N GLN A 717 0.36 -26.29 -18.26
CA GLN A 717 0.01 -27.63 -17.79
C GLN A 717 -1.27 -27.52 -16.95
N ASP A 718 -2.16 -28.49 -17.02
CA ASP A 718 -3.42 -28.51 -16.27
C ASP A 718 -3.61 -29.87 -15.57
N PRO A 719 -3.48 -29.94 -14.23
CA PRO A 719 -3.18 -28.84 -13.31
C PRO A 719 -1.72 -28.39 -13.35
N LEU A 720 -1.49 -27.12 -13.02
CA LEU A 720 -0.18 -26.54 -12.77
C LEU A 720 0.07 -26.51 -11.25
N ILE A 721 1.14 -27.19 -10.81
CA ILE A 721 1.60 -27.19 -9.41
C ILE A 721 2.86 -26.34 -9.30
N THR A 722 2.85 -25.36 -8.39
CA THR A 722 3.97 -24.44 -8.13
C THR A 722 4.20 -24.26 -6.63
N GLY A 723 5.25 -23.53 -6.25
CA GLY A 723 5.55 -23.23 -4.85
C GLY A 723 6.07 -24.43 -4.07
N GLU A 724 6.53 -24.18 -2.85
CA GLU A 724 7.10 -25.20 -1.96
C GLU A 724 6.29 -25.31 -0.67
N ILE A 725 6.16 -24.23 0.11
CA ILE A 725 5.52 -24.24 1.43
C ILE A 725 4.49 -23.10 1.57
N PRO A 726 3.18 -23.38 1.51
CA PRO A 726 2.61 -24.61 0.96
C PRO A 726 2.78 -24.66 -0.57
N GLN A 727 2.66 -25.86 -1.15
CA GLN A 727 2.48 -26.00 -2.58
C GLN A 727 1.20 -25.30 -3.04
N GLN A 728 1.14 -24.96 -4.32
CA GLN A 728 0.08 -24.18 -4.93
C GLN A 728 -0.48 -24.92 -6.13
N TYR A 729 -1.79 -25.02 -6.20
CA TYR A 729 -2.54 -25.71 -7.24
C TYR A 729 -3.30 -24.70 -8.10
N SER A 730 -3.14 -24.80 -9.41
CA SER A 730 -3.91 -24.05 -10.41
C SER A 730 -4.49 -25.01 -11.44
N ALA A 731 -5.78 -24.90 -11.73
CA ALA A 731 -6.41 -25.66 -12.80
C ALA A 731 -7.40 -24.79 -13.58
N ASN A 732 -7.66 -25.16 -14.83
CA ASN A 732 -8.59 -24.42 -15.68
C ASN A 732 -9.98 -24.32 -15.01
N GLY A 733 -10.51 -23.10 -14.92
CA GLY A 733 -11.80 -22.85 -14.25
C GLY A 733 -11.76 -22.89 -12.72
N GLN A 734 -10.57 -22.98 -12.12
CA GLN A 734 -10.35 -22.91 -10.67
C GLN A 734 -9.57 -21.66 -10.26
N LEU A 735 -9.34 -21.49 -8.95
CA LEU A 735 -8.52 -20.40 -8.42
C LEU A 735 -7.08 -20.53 -8.94
N PHE A 736 -6.42 -19.39 -9.16
CA PHE A 736 -4.98 -19.38 -9.38
C PHE A 736 -4.27 -19.55 -8.05
N GLN A 737 -3.29 -20.45 -7.99
CA GLN A 737 -2.43 -20.70 -6.83
C GLN A 737 -3.20 -20.95 -5.50
N ALA A 738 -4.22 -21.82 -5.52
CA ALA A 738 -4.85 -22.28 -4.29
C ALA A 738 -3.86 -23.11 -3.45
N PRO A 739 -3.83 -22.98 -2.10
CA PRO A 739 -3.01 -23.86 -1.27
C PRO A 739 -3.30 -25.34 -1.55
N TYR A 740 -2.24 -26.12 -1.74
CA TYR A 740 -2.28 -27.55 -2.02
C TYR A 740 -1.52 -28.28 -0.91
N VAL A 741 -2.28 -28.91 -0.01
CA VAL A 741 -1.76 -29.35 1.28
C VAL A 741 -2.36 -30.69 1.72
N TYR A 742 -1.68 -31.36 2.65
CA TYR A 742 -2.21 -32.49 3.42
C TYR A 742 -3.19 -31.97 4.47
N HIS A 743 -4.27 -32.72 4.71
CA HIS A 743 -5.18 -32.43 5.81
C HIS A 743 -4.64 -33.04 7.10
N TYR A 744 -4.28 -32.21 8.08
CA TYR A 744 -3.76 -32.64 9.37
C TYR A 744 -4.91 -33.02 10.32
N LEU A 745 -4.91 -34.26 10.81
CA LEU A 745 -5.95 -34.81 11.68
C LEU A 745 -5.61 -34.67 13.17
N GLY A 746 -4.33 -34.50 13.51
CA GLY A 746 -3.87 -34.41 14.90
C GLY A 746 -2.66 -35.29 15.18
N VAL A 747 -2.55 -35.74 16.42
CA VAL A 747 -1.46 -36.60 16.89
C VAL A 747 -1.97 -38.02 17.03
N ASN A 748 -1.24 -39.00 16.52
CA ASN A 748 -1.53 -40.39 16.81
C ASN A 748 -1.20 -40.69 18.27
N GLN A 749 -2.21 -41.00 19.08
CA GLN A 749 -2.05 -41.24 20.51
C GLN A 749 -1.19 -42.47 20.85
N ALA A 750 -0.99 -43.40 19.90
CA ALA A 750 -0.16 -44.59 20.11
C ALA A 750 1.33 -44.34 19.87
N THR A 751 1.68 -43.45 18.93
CA THR A 751 3.06 -43.24 18.46
C THR A 751 3.62 -41.85 18.78
N GLY A 752 2.74 -40.86 18.96
CA GLY A 752 3.09 -39.45 19.08
C GLY A 752 3.42 -38.76 17.75
N ASN A 753 3.30 -39.45 16.61
CA ASN A 753 3.54 -38.88 15.29
C ASN A 753 2.38 -38.00 14.82
N LEU A 754 2.64 -37.20 13.79
CA LEU A 754 1.61 -36.43 13.09
C LEU A 754 0.71 -37.39 12.31
N LEU A 755 -0.60 -37.12 12.31
CA LEU A 755 -1.60 -37.90 11.61
C LEU A 755 -2.24 -37.04 10.51
N PHE A 756 -2.33 -37.58 9.31
CA PHE A 756 -2.88 -36.91 8.13
C PHE A 756 -4.01 -37.74 7.51
N GLU A 757 -4.81 -37.12 6.65
CA GLU A 757 -5.82 -37.81 5.85
C GLU A 757 -5.22 -38.27 4.51
N ASP A 758 -5.39 -39.54 4.16
CA ASP A 758 -5.06 -40.08 2.84
C ASP A 758 -6.10 -39.70 1.77
N ALA A 759 -5.82 -40.04 0.51
CA ALA A 759 -6.71 -39.80 -0.63
C ALA A 759 -8.10 -40.45 -0.49
N ASN A 760 -8.21 -41.52 0.31
CA ASN A 760 -9.45 -42.27 0.56
C ASN A 760 -10.21 -41.78 1.82
N GLY A 761 -9.66 -40.82 2.57
CA GLY A 761 -10.25 -40.31 3.80
C GLY A 761 -9.84 -41.04 5.07
N ASN A 762 -8.86 -41.96 5.02
CA ASN A 762 -8.36 -42.66 6.20
C ASN A 762 -7.18 -41.93 6.83
N ALA A 763 -6.94 -42.18 8.11
CA ALA A 763 -5.80 -41.62 8.81
C ALA A 763 -4.49 -42.35 8.43
N THR A 764 -3.44 -41.60 8.12
CA THR A 764 -2.10 -42.10 7.77
C THR A 764 -1.01 -41.26 8.44
N GLU A 765 0.09 -41.89 8.83
CA GLU A 765 1.32 -41.20 9.26
C GLU A 765 2.32 -40.97 8.12
N ASN A 766 2.06 -41.58 6.96
CA ASN A 766 2.94 -41.58 5.79
C ASN A 766 2.19 -41.01 4.59
N PRO A 767 1.89 -39.70 4.58
CA PRO A 767 1.22 -39.08 3.44
C PRO A 767 2.12 -39.10 2.20
N THR A 768 1.51 -39.27 1.05
CA THR A 768 2.12 -39.28 -0.28
C THR A 768 1.57 -38.14 -1.11
N THR A 769 2.22 -37.76 -2.21
CA THR A 769 1.76 -36.65 -3.06
C THR A 769 0.34 -36.83 -3.60
N ALA A 770 -0.19 -38.05 -3.67
CA ALA A 770 -1.57 -38.33 -4.06
C ALA A 770 -2.61 -37.88 -3.00
N ASP A 771 -2.18 -37.65 -1.76
CA ASP A 771 -3.03 -37.27 -0.63
C ASP A 771 -3.23 -35.74 -0.52
N LEU A 772 -2.45 -34.95 -1.26
CA LEU A 772 -2.58 -33.49 -1.30
C LEU A 772 -3.92 -33.07 -1.90
N LYS A 773 -4.60 -32.10 -1.27
CA LYS A 773 -5.89 -31.57 -1.72
C LYS A 773 -5.85 -30.04 -1.84
N PRO A 774 -6.44 -29.45 -2.90
CA PRO A 774 -6.48 -28.00 -3.04
C PRO A 774 -7.56 -27.42 -2.12
N LEU A 775 -7.24 -26.32 -1.44
CA LEU A 775 -8.23 -25.61 -0.63
C LEU A 775 -9.22 -24.82 -1.49
N LYS A 776 -10.41 -24.60 -0.92
CA LYS A 776 -11.51 -23.85 -1.55
C LYS A 776 -11.23 -22.36 -1.73
N TYR A 777 -10.34 -21.79 -0.90
CA TYR A 777 -10.01 -20.37 -0.89
C TYR A 777 -8.49 -20.21 -0.95
N GLY A 778 -8.03 -19.18 -1.68
CA GLY A 778 -6.62 -18.89 -1.86
C GLY A 778 -6.08 -17.88 -0.84
N PHE A 779 -4.98 -17.23 -1.23
CA PHE A 779 -4.32 -16.18 -0.45
C PHE A 779 -4.96 -14.80 -0.61
N ASN A 780 -5.79 -14.64 -1.65
CA ASN A 780 -6.53 -13.41 -1.91
C ASN A 780 -7.93 -13.46 -1.28
N PRO A 781 -8.41 -12.36 -0.67
CA PRO A 781 -9.72 -12.34 -0.05
C PRO A 781 -10.85 -12.38 -1.06
N ARG A 782 -11.82 -13.25 -0.78
CA ARG A 782 -13.06 -13.33 -1.57
C ARG A 782 -14.06 -12.25 -1.20
N TYR A 783 -14.09 -11.84 0.07
CA TYR A 783 -14.99 -10.80 0.58
C TYR A 783 -14.18 -9.73 1.29
N GLN A 784 -14.54 -8.47 1.06
CA GLN A 784 -13.90 -7.33 1.72
C GLN A 784 -14.85 -6.15 1.79
N GLY A 785 -14.61 -5.24 2.73
CA GLY A 785 -15.33 -3.97 2.79
C GLY A 785 -15.10 -3.27 4.11
N GLY A 786 -16.01 -2.36 4.42
CA GLY A 786 -16.03 -1.67 5.70
C GLY A 786 -17.36 -1.04 5.99
N PHE A 787 -17.54 -0.62 7.23
CA PHE A 787 -18.75 0.02 7.70
C PHE A 787 -18.43 0.93 8.87
N GLY A 788 -19.35 1.79 9.24
CA GLY A 788 -19.17 2.71 10.36
C GLY A 788 -20.33 3.65 10.47
N PHE A 789 -20.17 4.64 11.33
CA PHE A 789 -21.17 5.69 11.49
C PHE A 789 -20.52 7.05 11.75
N ASP A 790 -21.23 8.08 11.34
CA ASP A 790 -20.97 9.47 11.71
C ASP A 790 -22.09 9.94 12.62
N PHE A 791 -21.71 10.42 13.79
CA PHE A 791 -22.62 11.02 14.74
C PHE A 791 -22.17 12.44 15.01
N ASN A 792 -23.12 13.38 15.05
CA ASN A 792 -22.87 14.75 15.49
C ASN A 792 -24.06 15.22 16.33
N TYR A 793 -23.78 15.86 17.45
CA TYR A 793 -24.77 16.48 18.32
C TYR A 793 -24.22 17.76 18.93
N LYS A 794 -24.75 18.91 18.53
CA LYS A 794 -24.39 20.25 19.05
C LYS A 794 -22.88 20.48 19.16
N GLY A 795 -22.12 20.06 18.15
CA GLY A 795 -20.67 20.22 18.06
C GLY A 795 -19.87 19.02 18.57
N VAL A 796 -20.45 18.11 19.37
CA VAL A 796 -19.80 16.84 19.71
C VAL A 796 -19.98 15.87 18.56
N PHE A 797 -18.90 15.35 18.01
CA PHE A 797 -18.95 14.40 16.89
C PHE A 797 -18.17 13.11 17.18
N VAL A 798 -18.65 12.02 16.57
CA VAL A 798 -18.02 10.71 16.58
C VAL A 798 -18.00 10.16 15.16
N ASN A 799 -16.84 9.73 14.69
CA ASN A 799 -16.67 9.03 13.42
C ASN A 799 -16.03 7.67 13.68
N THR A 800 -16.57 6.62 13.07
CA THR A 800 -15.99 5.28 13.16
C THR A 800 -15.78 4.67 11.78
N THR A 801 -14.74 3.85 11.66
CA THR A 801 -14.48 3.02 10.50
C THR A 801 -14.04 1.63 10.94
N PHE A 802 -14.87 0.63 10.61
CA PHE A 802 -14.56 -0.78 10.68
C PHE A 802 -14.17 -1.29 9.29
N THR A 803 -13.17 -2.16 9.23
CA THR A 803 -12.77 -2.86 8.00
C THR A 803 -12.88 -4.36 8.21
N TYR A 804 -13.36 -5.09 7.20
CA TYR A 804 -13.42 -6.55 7.25
C TYR A 804 -12.89 -7.16 5.96
N VAL A 805 -12.27 -8.32 6.13
CA VAL A 805 -11.77 -9.16 5.04
C VAL A 805 -12.05 -10.61 5.42
N ALA A 806 -12.55 -11.42 4.49
CA ALA A 806 -12.95 -12.78 4.79
C ALA A 806 -12.71 -13.80 3.67
N LYS A 807 -12.57 -15.06 4.09
CA LYS A 807 -12.43 -16.26 3.25
C LYS A 807 -11.14 -16.27 2.42
N PHE A 808 -10.02 -16.27 3.13
CA PHE A 808 -8.69 -16.49 2.60
C PHE A 808 -7.78 -17.07 3.67
N TYR A 809 -6.70 -17.71 3.24
CA TYR A 809 -5.76 -18.38 4.12
C TYR A 809 -4.38 -17.76 4.03
N ARG A 810 -3.59 -17.93 5.08
CA ARG A 810 -2.16 -17.65 5.09
C ARG A 810 -1.41 -18.69 5.88
N TYR A 811 -0.21 -19.01 5.42
CA TYR A 811 0.70 -19.85 6.19
C TYR A 811 1.41 -19.00 7.25
N ASP A 812 1.33 -19.43 8.51
CA ASP A 812 1.94 -18.74 9.66
C ASP A 812 3.33 -19.35 9.95
N TYR A 813 4.37 -18.81 9.32
CA TYR A 813 5.74 -19.29 9.54
C TYR A 813 6.25 -19.00 10.95
N ASP A 814 5.81 -17.90 11.55
CA ASP A 814 6.18 -17.56 12.92
C ASP A 814 5.62 -18.62 13.88
N TRP A 815 4.36 -19.05 13.69
CA TRP A 815 3.74 -20.12 14.48
C TRP A 815 4.40 -21.48 14.23
N ALA A 816 4.61 -21.85 12.97
CA ALA A 816 5.26 -23.11 12.60
C ALA A 816 6.66 -23.19 13.23
N SER A 817 7.42 -22.09 13.18
CA SER A 817 8.79 -22.04 13.70
C SER A 817 8.86 -22.21 15.21
N ILE A 818 7.94 -21.62 15.99
CA ILE A 818 7.94 -21.78 17.46
C ILE A 818 7.41 -23.15 17.90
N TYR A 819 6.79 -23.93 17.01
CA TYR A 819 6.33 -25.30 17.28
C TYR A 819 7.32 -26.38 16.81
N ASP A 820 8.38 -25.99 16.10
CA ASP A 820 9.39 -26.90 15.58
C ASP A 820 10.40 -27.29 16.70
N PRO A 821 10.45 -28.57 17.12
CA PRO A 821 11.35 -29.04 18.18
C PRO A 821 12.84 -28.95 17.83
N ALA A 822 13.21 -28.76 16.56
CA ALA A 822 14.60 -28.54 16.14
C ALA A 822 15.14 -27.18 16.60
N ASN A 823 14.25 -26.23 16.93
CA ASN A 823 14.62 -24.90 17.40
C ASN A 823 14.95 -24.86 18.90
N ILE A 824 14.61 -25.90 19.68
CA ILE A 824 14.94 -26.00 21.11
C ILE A 824 16.47 -25.93 21.27
N GLY A 825 16.96 -25.14 22.22
CA GLY A 825 18.38 -24.94 22.49
C GLY A 825 19.06 -23.85 21.65
N ASN A 826 18.41 -23.35 20.60
CA ASN A 826 18.91 -22.23 19.79
C ASN A 826 18.00 -21.00 19.84
N PHE A 827 16.68 -21.21 19.90
CA PHE A 827 15.68 -20.16 19.86
C PHE A 827 14.60 -20.39 20.93
N ASN A 828 13.83 -19.33 21.21
CA ASN A 828 12.60 -19.51 21.95
C ASN A 828 11.57 -20.28 21.11
N VAL A 829 10.77 -21.07 21.81
CA VAL A 829 9.70 -21.92 21.26
C VAL A 829 8.44 -21.73 22.07
N SER A 830 7.33 -22.32 21.61
CA SER A 830 6.08 -22.26 22.33
C SER A 830 6.12 -23.10 23.61
N ALA A 831 5.56 -22.57 24.71
CA ALA A 831 5.36 -23.31 25.95
C ALA A 831 4.43 -24.52 25.76
N ASP A 832 3.62 -24.53 24.70
CA ASP A 832 2.74 -25.66 24.34
C ASP A 832 3.55 -26.96 24.14
N LEU A 833 4.82 -26.87 23.74
CA LEU A 833 5.71 -28.03 23.60
C LEU A 833 5.98 -28.77 24.92
N LEU A 834 5.73 -28.15 26.08
CA LEU A 834 5.81 -28.85 27.38
C LEU A 834 4.74 -29.93 27.52
N ASN A 835 3.63 -29.79 26.78
CA ASN A 835 2.52 -30.74 26.70
C ASN A 835 2.65 -31.69 25.51
N ALA A 836 3.83 -31.78 24.87
CA ALA A 836 4.11 -32.75 23.81
C ALA A 836 3.79 -34.18 24.24
N TRP A 837 3.45 -35.02 23.25
CA TRP A 837 3.14 -36.42 23.48
C TRP A 837 4.35 -37.14 24.09
N THR A 838 4.07 -37.93 25.12
CA THR A 838 5.01 -38.90 25.70
C THR A 838 4.25 -40.18 26.05
N PRO A 839 4.93 -41.30 26.34
CA PRO A 839 4.27 -42.51 26.84
C PRO A 839 3.44 -42.30 28.12
N THR A 840 3.70 -41.23 28.87
CA THR A 840 2.97 -40.85 30.09
C THR A 840 1.99 -39.68 29.89
N ASN A 841 2.01 -39.03 28.71
CA ASN A 841 1.14 -37.92 28.33
C ASN A 841 0.59 -38.16 26.92
N THR A 842 -0.36 -39.09 26.78
CA THR A 842 -0.91 -39.51 25.48
C THR A 842 -2.11 -38.70 25.02
N ASN A 843 -2.81 -38.01 25.94
CA ASN A 843 -3.98 -37.19 25.65
C ASN A 843 -3.60 -35.73 25.35
N THR A 844 -2.90 -35.52 24.22
CA THR A 844 -2.44 -34.20 23.77
C THR A 844 -2.58 -34.05 22.26
N ASN A 845 -2.64 -32.80 21.79
CA ASN A 845 -2.64 -32.43 20.38
C ASN A 845 -1.28 -31.91 19.89
N ILE A 846 -0.25 -32.00 20.73
CA ILE A 846 1.14 -31.63 20.42
C ILE A 846 1.94 -32.90 20.13
N PRO A 847 2.48 -33.09 18.91
CA PRO A 847 3.27 -34.26 18.55
C PRO A 847 4.45 -34.46 19.50
N SER A 848 4.97 -35.67 19.52
CA SER A 848 6.23 -35.98 20.18
C SER A 848 7.33 -35.04 19.71
N LEU A 849 8.19 -34.59 20.63
CA LEU A 849 9.38 -33.81 20.27
C LEU A 849 10.40 -34.61 19.44
N ALA A 850 10.16 -35.93 19.30
CA ALA A 850 10.94 -36.85 18.47
C ALA A 850 10.06 -37.53 17.39
N ALA A 851 8.94 -36.92 17.01
CA ALA A 851 8.10 -37.42 15.92
C ALA A 851 8.94 -37.58 14.63
N ALA A 852 8.78 -38.71 13.95
CA ALA A 852 9.65 -39.08 12.82
C ALA A 852 9.18 -38.50 11.48
N ASN A 853 7.95 -37.96 11.41
CA ASN A 853 7.29 -37.52 10.19
C ASN A 853 7.00 -36.01 10.16
N THR A 854 7.84 -35.20 10.82
CA THR A 854 7.71 -33.73 10.85
C THR A 854 7.94 -33.06 9.49
N ASP A 855 8.60 -33.73 8.56
CA ASP A 855 8.87 -33.19 7.21
C ASP A 855 7.58 -32.95 6.41
N ALA A 856 6.50 -33.69 6.70
CA ALA A 856 5.21 -33.51 6.05
C ALA A 856 4.43 -32.30 6.61
N ASP A 857 4.85 -31.73 7.74
CA ASP A 857 4.10 -30.70 8.46
C ASP A 857 4.00 -29.38 7.67
N GLY A 858 5.11 -28.98 7.03
CA GLY A 858 5.16 -27.77 6.19
C GLY A 858 4.28 -27.84 4.93
N LEU A 859 3.91 -29.05 4.50
CA LEU A 859 2.98 -29.29 3.40
C LEU A 859 1.55 -29.54 3.88
N SER A 860 1.25 -29.34 5.16
CA SER A 860 -0.07 -29.58 5.73
C SER A 860 -0.83 -28.28 6.02
N ASP A 861 -2.11 -28.41 6.34
CA ASP A 861 -2.95 -27.29 6.79
C ASP A 861 -2.80 -26.95 8.29
N ARG A 862 -1.90 -27.61 9.02
CA ARG A 862 -1.69 -27.40 10.47
C ARG A 862 -1.40 -25.93 10.83
N PHE A 863 -0.57 -25.25 10.04
CA PHE A 863 -0.20 -23.84 10.22
C PHE A 863 -0.79 -22.91 9.15
N LEU A 864 -1.72 -23.43 8.34
CA LEU A 864 -2.44 -22.67 7.33
C LEU A 864 -3.72 -22.10 7.94
N VAL A 865 -3.67 -20.83 8.34
CA VAL A 865 -4.71 -20.20 9.16
C VAL A 865 -5.68 -19.38 8.30
N ASP A 866 -6.98 -19.48 8.63
CA ASP A 866 -8.00 -18.55 8.14
C ASP A 866 -7.70 -17.13 8.66
N ALA A 867 -7.13 -16.31 7.79
CA ALA A 867 -6.66 -14.97 8.12
C ALA A 867 -7.77 -13.91 8.03
N SER A 868 -9.05 -14.33 7.95
CA SER A 868 -10.19 -13.43 8.02
C SER A 868 -10.13 -12.54 9.28
N TYR A 869 -10.49 -11.27 9.13
CA TYR A 869 -10.52 -10.34 10.25
C TYR A 869 -11.61 -9.27 10.13
N LEU A 870 -12.00 -8.74 11.29
CA LEU A 870 -12.73 -7.49 11.45
C LEU A 870 -11.84 -6.57 12.31
N ARG A 871 -11.67 -5.31 11.92
CA ARG A 871 -10.83 -4.34 12.65
C ARG A 871 -11.57 -3.02 12.84
N LEU A 872 -11.54 -2.48 14.06
CA LEU A 872 -11.83 -1.06 14.30
C LEU A 872 -10.62 -0.24 13.86
N ARG A 873 -10.61 0.12 12.57
CA ARG A 873 -9.50 0.83 11.92
C ARG A 873 -9.37 2.25 12.44
N ASN A 874 -10.50 2.92 12.66
CA ASN A 874 -10.52 4.27 13.22
C ASN A 874 -11.71 4.50 14.15
N LEU A 875 -11.44 5.18 15.27
CA LEU A 875 -12.43 5.83 16.12
C LEU A 875 -11.95 7.27 16.36
N GLN A 876 -12.78 8.24 16.02
CA GLN A 876 -12.54 9.66 16.28
C GLN A 876 -13.70 10.22 17.10
N VAL A 877 -13.36 10.95 18.16
CA VAL A 877 -14.31 11.68 19.01
C VAL A 877 -13.82 13.12 19.09
N GLY A 878 -14.68 14.09 18.83
CA GLY A 878 -14.26 15.48 18.84
C GLY A 878 -15.34 16.45 19.27
N TYR A 879 -14.93 17.70 19.46
CA TYR A 879 -15.80 18.81 19.77
C TYR A 879 -15.44 20.02 18.91
N THR A 880 -16.39 20.47 18.10
CA THR A 880 -16.34 21.74 17.38
C THR A 880 -16.90 22.83 18.27
N VAL A 881 -16.07 23.84 18.57
CA VAL A 881 -16.45 24.95 19.43
C VAL A 881 -17.54 25.79 18.74
N PRO A 882 -18.69 26.01 19.39
CA PRO A 882 -19.76 26.84 18.83
C PRO A 882 -19.30 28.27 18.52
N GLN A 883 -19.75 28.82 17.39
CA GLN A 883 -19.37 30.16 16.93
C GLN A 883 -19.68 31.25 17.96
N SER A 884 -20.75 31.08 18.74
CA SER A 884 -21.13 32.03 19.81
C SER A 884 -20.05 32.19 20.88
N LEU A 885 -19.24 31.15 21.13
CA LEU A 885 -18.13 31.18 22.09
C LEU A 885 -16.86 31.80 21.50
N LEU A 886 -16.76 31.88 20.17
CA LEU A 886 -15.62 32.47 19.45
C LEU A 886 -15.89 33.93 19.02
N SER A 887 -17.14 34.38 19.14
CA SER A 887 -17.55 35.74 18.77
C SER A 887 -16.74 36.79 19.54
N GLY A 888 -16.19 37.77 18.82
CA GLY A 888 -15.32 38.82 19.38
C GLY A 888 -13.84 38.44 19.48
N THR A 889 -13.45 37.22 19.10
CA THR A 889 -12.06 36.81 18.95
C THR A 889 -11.60 36.86 17.49
N PHE A 890 -10.30 36.75 17.25
CA PHE A 890 -9.73 36.60 15.91
C PHE A 890 -9.81 35.16 15.37
N ILE A 891 -10.39 34.23 16.15
CA ILE A 891 -10.56 32.82 15.77
C ILE A 891 -11.95 32.67 15.15
N THR A 892 -12.00 32.20 13.90
CA THR A 892 -13.25 31.99 13.16
C THR A 892 -13.76 30.56 13.25
N GLY A 893 -12.95 29.61 13.73
CA GLY A 893 -13.40 28.24 14.03
C GLY A 893 -12.36 27.45 14.81
N MET A 894 -12.81 26.52 15.66
CA MET A 894 -11.93 25.66 16.44
C MET A 894 -12.56 24.27 16.63
N SER A 895 -11.74 23.22 16.51
CA SER A 895 -12.13 21.88 16.94
C SER A 895 -10.99 21.14 17.64
N ILE A 896 -11.36 20.28 18.59
CA ILE A 896 -10.46 19.38 19.32
C ILE A 896 -10.89 17.96 19.05
N THR A 897 -9.94 17.06 18.76
CA THR A 897 -10.20 15.67 18.40
C THR A 897 -9.32 14.72 19.20
N LEU A 898 -9.91 13.65 19.72
CA LEU A 898 -9.22 12.46 20.21
C LEU A 898 -9.47 11.33 19.23
N GLN A 899 -8.41 10.61 18.85
CA GLN A 899 -8.50 9.57 17.84
C GLN A 899 -7.67 8.35 18.22
N ALA A 900 -8.17 7.18 17.82
CA ALA A 900 -7.47 5.91 17.91
C ALA A 900 -7.49 5.20 16.56
N GLU A 901 -6.35 4.65 16.13
CA GLU A 901 -6.22 3.78 14.96
C GLU A 901 -5.81 2.36 15.36
N ASN A 902 -6.34 1.36 14.64
CA ASN A 902 -6.11 -0.07 14.83
C ASN A 902 -6.40 -0.58 16.27
N LEU A 903 -7.44 -0.06 16.92
CA LEU A 903 -7.68 -0.28 18.34
C LEU A 903 -7.99 -1.76 18.68
N PHE A 904 -8.86 -2.39 17.88
CA PHE A 904 -9.28 -3.78 18.08
C PHE A 904 -9.29 -4.55 16.75
N THR A 905 -8.75 -5.76 16.77
CA THR A 905 -8.79 -6.70 15.64
C THR A 905 -9.34 -8.05 16.11
N TRP A 906 -10.45 -8.47 15.55
CA TRP A 906 -11.02 -9.81 15.73
C TRP A 906 -10.55 -10.68 14.56
N SER A 907 -9.80 -11.74 14.86
CA SER A 907 -9.29 -12.69 13.87
C SER A 907 -8.93 -14.01 14.53
N LYS A 908 -8.95 -15.10 13.74
CA LYS A 908 -8.36 -16.39 14.12
C LYS A 908 -6.83 -16.39 14.01
N TRP A 909 -6.27 -15.43 13.27
CA TRP A 909 -4.84 -15.20 13.19
C TRP A 909 -4.25 -14.99 14.60
N LYS A 910 -3.12 -15.66 14.85
CA LYS A 910 -2.41 -15.62 16.13
C LYS A 910 -1.24 -14.65 16.11
N GLY A 911 -0.63 -14.41 14.95
CA GLY A 911 0.46 -13.48 14.78
C GLY A 911 0.10 -12.02 15.04
N PHE A 912 1.09 -11.15 14.89
CA PHE A 912 0.95 -9.73 15.24
C PHE A 912 -0.09 -8.98 14.41
N ASP A 913 -0.20 -9.28 13.12
CA ASP A 913 -1.10 -8.57 12.21
C ASP A 913 -1.71 -9.49 11.16
N ALA A 914 -3.04 -9.46 11.02
CA ALA A 914 -3.79 -10.22 10.02
C ALA A 914 -3.94 -9.48 8.67
N GLU A 915 -3.28 -8.33 8.46
CA GLU A 915 -3.45 -7.50 7.25
C GLU A 915 -2.46 -7.80 6.11
N SER A 916 -1.37 -8.54 6.36
CA SER A 916 -0.28 -8.78 5.38
C SER A 916 -0.77 -9.29 4.01
N PRO A 917 -0.35 -8.74 2.86
CA PRO A 917 -0.80 -9.23 1.56
C PRO A 917 -0.19 -10.56 1.14
N SER A 918 0.73 -11.13 1.93
CA SER A 918 1.54 -12.27 1.51
C SER A 918 0.84 -13.61 1.78
N ALA A 919 1.09 -14.57 0.90
CA ALA A 919 0.59 -15.95 1.01
C ALA A 919 1.08 -16.64 2.28
N SER A 920 2.30 -16.31 2.68
CA SER A 920 2.93 -16.74 3.92
C SER A 920 3.45 -15.50 4.64
N ASP A 921 3.26 -15.44 5.95
CA ASP A 921 3.74 -14.34 6.78
C ASP A 921 4.80 -14.81 7.75
N GLN A 922 5.86 -14.02 7.87
CA GLN A 922 7.02 -14.31 8.72
C GLN A 922 7.61 -12.98 9.17
N SER A 923 7.70 -12.74 10.48
CA SER A 923 8.57 -11.72 11.08
C SER A 923 8.53 -10.36 10.39
N ARG A 924 7.31 -9.91 10.07
CA ARG A 924 7.03 -8.60 9.51
C ARG A 924 6.78 -7.59 10.60
N TYR A 925 7.15 -6.35 10.30
CA TYR A 925 6.86 -5.23 11.18
C TYR A 925 5.33 -5.02 11.25
N PRO A 926 4.70 -5.18 12.42
CA PRO A 926 3.25 -5.12 12.54
C PRO A 926 2.71 -3.69 12.56
N THR A 927 1.46 -3.49 12.16
CA THR A 927 0.84 -2.15 12.30
C THR A 927 0.73 -1.76 13.77
N PRO A 928 1.12 -0.53 14.17
CA PRO A 928 0.96 -0.10 15.54
C PRO A 928 -0.51 0.26 15.85
N ARG A 929 -0.83 0.32 17.15
CA ARG A 929 -1.98 1.08 17.66
C ARG A 929 -1.54 2.51 17.88
N THR A 930 -2.32 3.48 17.42
CA THR A 930 -1.95 4.89 17.52
C THR A 930 -3.06 5.68 18.17
N TYR A 931 -2.71 6.52 19.15
CA TYR A 931 -3.63 7.40 19.86
C TYR A 931 -3.18 8.84 19.65
N THR A 932 -4.08 9.73 19.22
CA THR A 932 -3.73 11.12 18.91
C THR A 932 -4.71 12.13 19.46
N LEU A 933 -4.18 13.27 19.89
CA LEU A 933 -4.92 14.49 20.19
C LEU A 933 -4.65 15.51 19.08
N GLY A 934 -5.70 16.00 18.44
CA GLY A 934 -5.64 16.95 17.33
C GLY A 934 -6.38 18.25 17.59
N PHE A 935 -5.88 19.33 17.02
CA PHE A 935 -6.45 20.67 17.03
C PHE A 935 -6.55 21.19 15.60
N ASP A 936 -7.68 21.80 15.23
CA ASP A 936 -7.90 22.50 13.95
C ASP A 936 -8.45 23.90 14.28
N ILE A 937 -7.68 24.94 13.96
CA ILE A 937 -7.97 26.33 14.32
C ILE A 937 -7.97 27.18 13.05
N LYS A 938 -9.06 27.89 12.82
CA LYS A 938 -9.24 28.81 11.70
C LYS A 938 -9.26 30.25 12.21
N PHE A 939 -8.63 31.13 11.45
CA PHE A 939 -8.56 32.57 11.69
C PHE A 939 -9.15 33.31 10.49
#